data_AF-A0AAR2KFV1-F1
#
_entry.id   AF-A0AAR2KFV1-F1
#
_cell.length_a   1.000
_cell.length_b   1.000
_cell.length_c   1.000
_cell.angle_alpha   90.00
_cell.angle_beta   90.00
_cell.angle_gamma   90.00
#
_symmetry.space_group_name_H-M   'P 1'
#
loop_
_entity.id
_entity.type
_entity.pdbx_description
1 polymer ?
#
loop_
_entity_poly.entity_id
_entity_poly.type
_entity_poly.pdbx_seq_one_letter_code
_entity_poly.pdbx_strand_id
1 'polypeptide(L)'
;MLMPRDAGRDEAQKLHRKWMKHQAFMAELAHNKEWLAKIEQEGEELIQEQPELRPVVQQKLKEMRECWTHLESTTKAKARQLFETQNHRTADVPQTLSDLDQHLNVLHEQGEADIGRLSDMGVADQLHRRPMGIESEDQGGVAETRIVRLIEPLKERRRILLASKEMHQVTQDLEDEIVWIQERLPLASSKEYGTNLQSVQHLVKNHEALQMEQQARRARLEEVLERAEAIAALRTPEVELVREGAVHVRQLWEVLQVEMERRTVMLDAVSHSQQYYTEAAKAESWLGDQKLHVLNDENGNDEASTLRLLKEQLALEQKVETYAETVGFLSQQCRRMLELGHPDSEQITKQQAHIDRLYVSLKDLVEQRKTKLEQQYWLYQLKREVEALEKWISAREAVASSTELGQDLEHVTALQEKFTAFRAETSSVGQRQMDSVNKMVNEMIDCGHVDAATIAEWKDGLNESWADLQELMETRAQMLAASHQLHKFFTDCQEVLVQIEGKMRQLPEVRSCQVSTANPGTLQRLLHSFEHSLQLLVAQVRQLQENASQLRAIYAGEKADAILAREQEVMQAWKELLVACEGSRVQVTTVTDKIQFFALVRELSMWTDGITGQIGSSEEARYECAPCHLHLHLRCSNFSLATPFPVKVMQSL
;
A
#
# COMPACT_ATOMS: atom_id res chain seq x y z
N MET A 1 -19.28 -94.76 101.28
CA MET A 1 -19.85 -95.67 100.26
C MET A 1 -19.18 -95.39 98.92
N LEU A 2 -19.25 -96.32 97.96
CA LEU A 2 -18.73 -96.13 96.60
C LEU A 2 -19.70 -95.28 95.76
N MET A 3 -19.20 -94.61 94.71
CA MET A 3 -19.32 -95.08 93.31
C MET A 3 -18.29 -94.35 92.40
N PRO A 4 -17.92 -94.91 91.21
CA PRO A 4 -16.79 -94.42 90.41
C PRO A 4 -17.15 -93.37 89.34
N ARG A 5 -16.12 -92.80 88.69
CA ARG A 5 -16.23 -91.87 87.55
C ARG A 5 -16.44 -92.60 86.21
N ASP A 6 -17.24 -92.03 85.32
CA ASP A 6 -17.22 -92.32 83.88
C ASP A 6 -15.94 -91.77 83.23
N ALA A 7 -14.98 -92.64 82.89
CA ALA A 7 -13.75 -92.25 82.20
C ALA A 7 -13.89 -92.15 80.67
N GLY A 8 -14.76 -92.96 80.06
CA GLY A 8 -14.78 -93.17 78.61
C GLY A 8 -15.23 -91.98 77.74
N ARG A 9 -15.87 -90.97 78.31
CA ARG A 9 -16.46 -89.85 77.54
C ARG A 9 -15.42 -88.78 77.13
N ASP A 10 -14.45 -88.52 78.00
CA ASP A 10 -13.38 -87.53 77.74
C ASP A 10 -12.33 -88.06 76.76
N GLU A 11 -12.04 -89.35 76.78
CA GLU A 11 -11.08 -89.96 75.85
C GLU A 11 -11.58 -89.92 74.41
N ALA A 12 -12.87 -90.19 74.19
CA ALA A 12 -13.51 -90.04 72.89
C ALA A 12 -13.43 -88.59 72.34
N GLN A 13 -13.62 -87.57 73.18
CA GLN A 13 -13.41 -86.18 72.75
C GLN A 13 -11.95 -85.83 72.51
N LYS A 14 -11.00 -86.36 73.30
CA LYS A 14 -9.56 -86.19 73.06
C LYS A 14 -9.13 -86.81 71.75
N LEU A 15 -9.63 -88.00 71.41
CA LEU A 15 -9.44 -88.62 70.09
C LEU A 15 -10.09 -87.75 69.00
N HIS A 16 -11.34 -87.31 69.18
CA HIS A 16 -12.03 -86.46 68.20
C HIS A 16 -11.31 -85.12 67.90
N ARG A 17 -10.57 -84.57 68.87
CA ARG A 17 -9.74 -83.37 68.65
C ARG A 17 -8.37 -83.71 68.03
N LYS A 18 -7.84 -84.93 68.24
CA LYS A 18 -6.58 -85.38 67.65
C LYS A 18 -6.70 -85.62 66.14
N TRP A 19 -7.73 -86.33 65.65
CA TRP A 19 -7.87 -86.49 64.20
C TRP A 19 -8.43 -85.25 63.49
N MET A 20 -9.27 -84.39 64.10
CA MET A 20 -9.58 -83.10 63.43
C MET A 20 -8.31 -82.27 63.14
N LYS A 21 -7.38 -82.20 64.11
CA LYS A 21 -6.07 -81.56 63.89
C LYS A 21 -5.21 -82.29 62.86
N HIS A 22 -5.25 -83.62 62.85
CA HIS A 22 -4.48 -84.41 61.87
C HIS A 22 -5.07 -84.34 60.45
N GLN A 23 -6.39 -84.24 60.31
CA GLN A 23 -7.09 -84.08 59.04
C GLN A 23 -6.84 -82.68 58.45
N ALA A 24 -6.77 -81.64 59.28
CA ALA A 24 -6.31 -80.31 58.86
C ALA A 24 -4.86 -80.36 58.35
N PHE A 25 -3.94 -80.96 59.12
CA PHE A 25 -2.55 -81.14 58.70
C PHE A 25 -2.41 -81.99 57.42
N MET A 26 -3.24 -83.01 57.23
CA MET A 26 -3.30 -83.81 55.99
C MET A 26 -3.84 -83.00 54.79
N ALA A 27 -4.72 -82.03 55.02
CA ALA A 27 -5.20 -81.12 53.96
C ALA A 27 -4.13 -80.07 53.59
N GLU A 28 -3.43 -79.51 54.58
CA GLU A 28 -2.26 -78.65 54.36
C GLU A 28 -1.15 -79.39 53.59
N LEU A 29 -0.86 -80.64 53.97
CA LEU A 29 0.13 -81.49 53.29
C LEU A 29 -0.34 -81.89 51.88
N ALA A 30 -1.65 -82.07 51.66
CA ALA A 30 -2.19 -82.29 50.32
C ALA A 30 -2.07 -81.06 49.41
N HIS A 31 -2.37 -79.85 49.91
CA HIS A 31 -2.21 -78.62 49.14
C HIS A 31 -0.73 -78.30 48.85
N ASN A 32 0.14 -78.46 49.85
CA ASN A 32 1.58 -78.27 49.69
C ASN A 32 2.24 -79.32 48.76
N LYS A 33 1.52 -80.40 48.40
CA LYS A 33 1.96 -81.34 47.37
C LYS A 33 1.92 -80.74 45.97
N GLU A 34 0.94 -79.87 45.69
CA GLU A 34 0.83 -79.12 44.43
C GLU A 34 1.95 -78.08 44.34
N TRP A 35 2.27 -77.43 45.47
CA TRP A 35 3.43 -76.52 45.57
C TRP A 35 4.75 -77.23 45.29
N LEU A 36 4.94 -78.45 45.77
CA LEU A 36 6.15 -79.22 45.49
C LEU A 36 6.25 -79.66 44.02
N ALA A 37 5.14 -80.11 43.40
CA ALA A 37 5.09 -80.37 41.97
C ALA A 37 5.39 -79.10 41.14
N LYS A 38 4.93 -77.93 41.60
CA LYS A 38 5.22 -76.63 40.97
C LYS A 38 6.70 -76.23 41.11
N ILE A 39 7.34 -76.49 42.24
CA ILE A 39 8.79 -76.30 42.42
C ILE A 39 9.62 -77.29 41.58
N GLU A 40 9.15 -78.52 41.41
CA GLU A 40 9.78 -79.48 40.50
C GLU A 40 9.66 -79.02 39.03
N GLN A 41 8.54 -78.43 38.63
CA GLN A 41 8.36 -77.82 37.31
C GLN A 41 9.25 -76.57 37.14
N GLU A 42 9.13 -75.57 38.02
CA GLU A 42 9.93 -74.33 37.97
C GLU A 42 11.44 -74.61 38.04
N GLY A 43 11.85 -75.63 38.80
CA GLY A 43 13.23 -76.09 38.87
C GLY A 43 13.73 -76.74 37.58
N GLU A 44 12.90 -77.53 36.88
CA GLU A 44 13.26 -78.12 35.59
C GLU A 44 13.21 -77.08 34.44
N GLU A 45 12.32 -76.09 34.52
CA GLU A 45 12.29 -74.91 33.65
C GLU A 45 13.57 -74.07 33.83
N LEU A 46 13.97 -73.77 35.07
CA LEU A 46 15.24 -73.10 35.39
C LEU A 46 16.47 -73.88 34.91
N ILE A 47 16.40 -75.22 34.88
CA ILE A 47 17.45 -76.10 34.32
C ILE A 47 17.49 -76.07 32.77
N GLN A 48 16.39 -75.75 32.11
CA GLN A 48 16.34 -75.53 30.66
C GLN A 48 16.87 -74.14 30.29
N GLU A 49 16.52 -73.11 31.07
CA GLU A 49 17.00 -71.73 30.84
C GLU A 49 18.47 -71.52 31.24
N GLN A 50 18.95 -72.15 32.32
CA GLN A 50 20.33 -71.98 32.83
C GLN A 50 21.02 -73.33 33.11
N PRO A 51 21.61 -73.98 32.07
CA PRO A 51 22.25 -75.29 32.20
C PRO A 51 23.37 -75.37 33.25
N GLU A 52 24.07 -74.27 33.52
CA GLU A 52 25.17 -74.18 34.49
C GLU A 52 24.73 -74.44 35.93
N LEU A 53 23.47 -74.12 36.28
CA LEU A 53 22.92 -74.31 37.62
C LEU A 53 22.43 -75.75 37.88
N ARG A 54 22.33 -76.59 36.83
CA ARG A 54 21.81 -77.96 36.89
C ARG A 54 22.30 -78.80 38.08
N PRO A 55 23.60 -78.94 38.38
CA PRO A 55 24.04 -79.79 39.50
C PRO A 55 23.57 -79.27 40.87
N VAL A 56 23.42 -77.96 41.05
CA VAL A 56 22.96 -77.34 42.30
C VAL A 56 21.45 -77.48 42.45
N VAL A 57 20.69 -77.18 41.39
CA VAL A 57 19.22 -77.27 41.38
C VAL A 57 18.76 -78.72 41.53
N GLN A 58 19.34 -79.67 40.78
CA GLN A 58 18.98 -81.09 40.89
C GLN A 58 19.27 -81.68 42.27
N GLN A 59 20.39 -81.29 42.91
CA GLN A 59 20.70 -81.71 44.28
C GLN A 59 19.67 -81.15 45.27
N LYS A 60 19.26 -79.88 45.16
CA LYS A 60 18.25 -79.29 46.05
C LYS A 60 16.85 -79.87 45.85
N LEU A 61 16.43 -80.12 44.60
CA LEU A 61 15.18 -80.81 44.32
C LEU A 61 15.18 -82.26 44.84
N LYS A 62 16.33 -82.94 44.82
CA LYS A 62 16.49 -84.27 45.42
C LYS A 62 16.35 -84.23 46.94
N GLU A 63 17.05 -83.32 47.62
CA GLU A 63 16.95 -83.12 49.08
C GLU A 63 15.50 -82.79 49.50
N MET A 64 14.79 -81.93 48.76
CA MET A 64 13.37 -81.65 49.01
C MET A 64 12.48 -82.88 48.85
N ARG A 65 12.69 -83.71 47.82
CA ARG A 65 11.97 -84.99 47.63
C ARG A 65 12.22 -85.99 48.76
N GLU A 66 13.46 -86.10 49.24
CA GLU A 66 13.81 -87.01 50.33
C GLU A 66 13.19 -86.55 51.66
N CYS A 67 13.24 -85.25 51.97
CA CYS A 67 12.52 -84.66 53.12
C CYS A 67 11.00 -84.84 53.01
N TRP A 68 10.41 -84.62 51.84
CA TRP A 68 8.96 -84.73 51.63
C TRP A 68 8.47 -86.17 51.69
N THR A 69 9.19 -87.13 51.11
CA THR A 69 8.80 -88.56 51.21
C THR A 69 8.94 -89.09 52.63
N HIS A 70 9.90 -88.57 53.42
CA HIS A 70 9.96 -88.83 54.85
C HIS A 70 8.76 -88.22 55.61
N LEU A 71 8.39 -86.97 55.32
CA LEU A 71 7.22 -86.30 55.91
C LEU A 71 5.90 -86.99 55.54
N GLU A 72 5.69 -87.32 54.26
CA GLU A 72 4.47 -87.96 53.77
C GLU A 72 4.32 -89.39 54.32
N SER A 73 5.42 -90.15 54.46
CA SER A 73 5.38 -91.51 55.03
C SER A 73 5.15 -91.52 56.55
N THR A 74 5.85 -90.69 57.32
CA THR A 74 5.63 -90.54 58.77
C THR A 74 4.22 -90.03 59.07
N THR A 75 3.71 -89.08 58.26
CA THR A 75 2.34 -88.58 58.40
C THR A 75 1.30 -89.64 58.02
N LYS A 76 1.50 -90.41 56.93
CA LYS A 76 0.60 -91.52 56.56
C LYS A 76 0.55 -92.64 57.61
N ALA A 77 1.63 -92.89 58.34
CA ALA A 77 1.63 -93.82 59.47
C ALA A 77 0.74 -93.30 60.63
N LYS A 78 0.90 -92.02 60.97
CA LYS A 78 0.08 -91.32 61.98
C LYS A 78 -1.39 -91.19 61.55
N ALA A 79 -1.65 -91.07 60.25
CA ALA A 79 -2.98 -91.03 59.67
C ALA A 79 -3.75 -92.33 59.85
N ARG A 80 -3.11 -93.49 59.63
CA ARG A 80 -3.75 -94.80 59.84
C ARG A 80 -4.20 -94.98 61.29
N GLN A 81 -3.29 -94.78 62.24
CA GLN A 81 -3.58 -94.85 63.68
C GLN A 81 -4.71 -93.92 64.14
N LEU A 82 -4.89 -92.77 63.48
CA LEU A 82 -5.89 -91.76 63.88
C LEU A 82 -7.21 -91.89 63.09
N PHE A 83 -7.19 -92.33 61.84
CA PHE A 83 -8.39 -92.54 61.01
C PHE A 83 -9.26 -93.69 61.55
N GLU A 84 -8.59 -94.77 61.97
CA GLU A 84 -9.16 -95.92 62.67
C GLU A 84 -9.88 -95.52 63.97
N THR A 85 -9.67 -94.30 64.48
CA THR A 85 -10.27 -93.79 65.73
C THR A 85 -11.30 -92.67 65.58
N GLN A 86 -11.61 -92.15 64.36
CA GLN A 86 -12.46 -90.94 64.25
C GLN A 86 -13.49 -90.85 63.11
N ASN A 87 -13.51 -91.67 62.05
CA ASN A 87 -14.21 -91.34 60.79
C ASN A 87 -15.74 -91.00 60.82
N HIS A 88 -16.11 -89.75 61.22
CA HIS A 88 -17.48 -89.24 61.51
C HIS A 88 -17.71 -87.59 61.47
N ARG A 89 -17.54 -86.68 60.38
CA ARG A 89 -18.20 -85.25 59.99
C ARG A 89 -17.45 -83.94 59.28
N THR A 90 -18.11 -82.80 58.78
CA THR A 90 -17.67 -81.48 57.97
C THR A 90 -18.57 -80.11 58.07
N ALA A 91 -18.66 -78.86 57.39
CA ALA A 91 -18.15 -77.93 56.22
C ALA A 91 -18.60 -76.32 56.12
N ASP A 92 -18.22 -75.45 55.07
CA ASP A 92 -18.77 -74.14 54.32
C ASP A 92 -18.72 -72.54 54.76
N VAL A 93 -18.92 -71.30 54.07
CA VAL A 93 -18.93 -70.51 52.69
C VAL A 93 -19.18 -68.86 52.65
N PRO A 94 -18.85 -67.91 51.61
CA PRO A 94 -18.91 -66.33 51.54
C PRO A 94 -19.31 -65.40 50.22
N GLN A 95 -19.30 -63.97 50.14
CA GLN A 95 -19.76 -62.94 48.99
C GLN A 95 -19.21 -61.36 48.81
N THR A 96 -19.65 -60.42 47.84
CA THR A 96 -19.06 -59.02 47.34
C THR A 96 -19.91 -57.79 46.59
N LEU A 97 -19.48 -56.46 46.34
CA LEU A 97 -20.11 -55.20 45.56
C LEU A 97 -19.18 -53.86 45.27
N SER A 98 -19.32 -52.56 44.66
CA SER A 98 -20.22 -51.49 43.92
C SER A 98 -19.54 -50.17 43.13
N ASP A 99 -20.13 -48.89 42.94
CA ASP A 99 -20.03 -47.78 41.80
C ASP A 99 -20.11 -46.15 42.14
N LEU A 100 -20.19 -44.91 41.41
CA LEU A 100 -20.10 -44.14 40.03
C LEU A 100 -20.22 -42.46 39.96
N ASP A 101 -20.10 -41.66 38.78
CA ASP A 101 -20.53 -40.17 38.30
C ASP A 101 -19.58 -38.81 38.23
N GLN A 102 -19.66 -37.49 37.67
CA GLN A 102 -20.39 -36.36 36.79
C GLN A 102 -19.49 -35.00 36.44
N HIS A 103 -19.62 -33.71 35.83
CA HIS A 103 -20.36 -32.62 34.92
C HIS A 103 -19.52 -31.20 34.65
N LEU A 104 -19.67 -29.91 34.01
CA LEU A 104 -20.38 -28.87 33.03
C LEU A 104 -19.54 -27.46 32.75
N ASN A 105 -19.68 -26.16 32.15
CA ASN A 105 -20.56 -25.05 31.41
C ASN A 105 -19.85 -23.67 30.77
N VAL A 106 -20.48 -22.57 30.09
CA VAL A 106 -19.91 -21.21 29.43
C VAL A 106 -20.91 -19.91 29.11
N LEU A 107 -20.87 -18.61 28.48
CA LEU A 107 -20.15 -17.44 27.63
C LEU A 107 -20.83 -15.91 27.74
N HIS A 108 -20.83 -14.64 27.05
CA HIS A 108 -20.33 -13.69 25.88
C HIS A 108 -20.71 -12.05 25.86
N GLU A 109 -20.39 -11.08 24.86
CA GLU A 109 -21.03 -9.69 24.33
C GLU A 109 -20.32 -8.18 24.12
N GLN A 110 -20.80 -7.11 23.29
CA GLN A 110 -20.27 -5.63 22.92
C GLN A 110 -21.25 -4.55 22.11
N GLY A 111 -21.20 -3.20 21.63
CA GLY A 111 -20.43 -1.82 21.54
C GLY A 111 -20.90 -0.53 20.58
N GLU A 112 -20.39 0.78 20.69
CA GLU A 112 -20.12 2.10 19.79
C GLU A 112 -21.16 3.20 19.13
N ALA A 113 -21.03 4.51 18.53
CA ALA A 113 -20.21 5.86 18.42
C ALA A 113 -20.70 7.19 17.50
N ASP A 114 -20.18 8.52 17.62
CA ASP A 114 -20.02 9.90 16.79
C ASP A 114 -21.12 10.95 16.11
N ILE A 115 -21.04 12.26 15.53
CA ILE A 115 -20.31 13.67 15.49
C ILE A 115 -20.87 14.93 14.54
N GLY A 116 -20.43 16.28 14.48
CA GLY A 116 -20.91 17.52 13.59
C GLY A 116 -20.17 19.01 13.44
N ARG A 117 -20.57 20.14 12.64
CA ARG A 117 -19.90 21.59 12.41
C ARG A 117 -20.44 22.86 11.45
N LEU A 118 -20.01 24.20 11.58
CA LEU A 118 -19.81 25.54 10.68
C LEU A 118 -20.83 26.83 10.29
N SER A 119 -20.46 28.19 10.01
CA SER A 119 -21.23 29.57 9.61
C SER A 119 -20.44 30.96 9.05
N ASP A 120 -20.69 32.37 8.73
CA ASP A 120 -21.63 33.69 8.67
C ASP A 120 -21.24 35.10 7.78
N MET A 121 -21.92 36.38 7.70
CA MET A 121 -21.59 37.75 6.87
C MET A 121 -22.29 39.30 7.00
N GLY A 122 -22.04 40.49 6.22
CA GLY A 122 -22.61 42.01 6.27
C GLY A 122 -22.36 43.31 5.21
N VAL A 123 -22.86 44.68 5.29
CA VAL A 123 -22.86 45.93 4.24
C VAL A 123 -23.23 47.56 4.52
N ALA A 124 -23.02 48.71 3.67
CA ALA A 124 -23.42 50.29 3.71
C ALA A 124 -23.09 51.35 2.44
N ASP A 125 -23.22 52.76 2.10
CA ASP A 125 -23.90 54.22 2.22
C ASP A 125 -23.40 55.42 1.13
N GLN A 126 -23.58 56.82 0.78
CA GLN A 126 -24.29 58.24 0.97
C GLN A 126 -24.04 59.56 -0.08
N LEU A 127 -24.63 60.88 -0.03
CA LEU A 127 -24.22 62.39 -0.48
C LEU A 127 -24.95 63.53 -1.50
N HIS A 128 -24.79 64.97 -1.46
CA HIS A 128 -25.30 66.13 -2.46
C HIS A 128 -24.81 67.74 -2.62
N ARG A 129 -25.56 68.85 -3.16
CA ARG A 129 -25.14 70.18 -3.98
C ARG A 129 -25.99 71.64 -4.12
N ARG A 130 -25.57 72.88 -4.71
CA ARG A 130 -26.26 74.35 -4.83
C ARG A 130 -25.90 75.59 -5.93
N PRO A 131 -26.59 76.85 -6.12
CA PRO A 131 -26.48 78.10 -7.13
C PRO A 131 -26.61 79.70 -6.66
N MET A 132 -26.78 81.02 -7.26
CA MET A 132 -26.86 82.03 -8.51
C MET A 132 -27.03 83.65 -8.15
N GLY A 133 -27.14 84.95 -8.78
CA GLY A 133 -27.14 85.93 -10.07
C GLY A 133 -27.68 87.49 -9.85
N ILE A 134 -27.81 88.74 -10.59
CA ILE A 134 -27.46 89.66 -11.85
C ILE A 134 -28.10 91.22 -11.98
N GLU A 135 -27.65 92.31 -12.78
CA GLU A 135 -28.01 93.89 -12.81
C GLU A 135 -27.96 94.93 -14.14
N SER A 136 -28.42 96.29 -14.26
CA SER A 136 -28.27 97.45 -15.40
C SER A 136 -28.95 98.98 -15.40
N GLU A 137 -28.63 100.10 -16.27
CA GLU A 137 -29.23 101.60 -16.41
C GLU A 137 -28.91 102.67 -17.69
N ASP A 138 -29.55 103.92 -18.01
CA ASP A 138 -29.34 104.99 -19.20
C ASP A 138 -29.97 106.57 -19.30
N GLN A 139 -29.74 107.56 -20.32
CA GLN A 139 -30.27 109.07 -20.58
C GLN A 139 -29.99 109.88 -22.02
N GLY A 140 -30.33 111.14 -22.63
CA GLY A 140 -31.07 112.55 -22.61
C GLY A 140 -30.90 113.68 -23.85
N GLY A 141 -31.57 114.93 -24.04
CA GLY A 141 -31.36 116.06 -25.17
C GLY A 141 -32.28 117.44 -25.46
N VAL A 142 -31.98 118.51 -26.38
CA VAL A 142 -32.73 119.91 -26.67
C VAL A 142 -32.39 120.97 -27.93
N ALA A 143 -33.19 122.06 -28.42
CA ALA A 143 -32.87 123.44 -29.19
C ALA A 143 -33.92 124.33 -30.15
N GLU A 144 -33.86 125.74 -30.46
CA GLU A 144 -35.00 126.61 -31.17
C GLU A 144 -34.94 127.72 -32.38
N THR A 145 -35.40 129.02 -32.27
CA THR A 145 -36.51 129.65 -33.12
C THR A 145 -36.40 130.07 -34.62
N ARG A 146 -35.50 130.97 -35.12
CA ARG A 146 -35.57 131.42 -36.57
C ARG A 146 -35.29 130.28 -37.56
N ILE A 147 -34.57 129.28 -37.06
CA ILE A 147 -34.26 128.01 -37.71
C ILE A 147 -35.58 127.30 -38.10
N VAL A 148 -36.65 127.41 -37.29
CA VAL A 148 -37.95 126.69 -37.42
C VAL A 148 -38.62 126.79 -38.79
N ARG A 149 -38.51 127.89 -39.55
CA ARG A 149 -39.21 127.99 -40.85
C ARG A 149 -38.48 127.32 -42.03
N LEU A 150 -37.16 127.31 -42.00
CA LEU A 150 -36.36 126.50 -42.94
C LEU A 150 -36.21 125.05 -42.44
N ILE A 151 -36.49 124.81 -41.15
CA ILE A 151 -36.32 123.51 -40.50
C ILE A 151 -37.10 122.42 -41.23
N GLU A 152 -38.35 122.62 -41.65
CA GLU A 152 -39.15 121.50 -42.17
C GLU A 152 -38.74 121.07 -43.58
N PRO A 153 -38.56 121.97 -44.57
CA PRO A 153 -38.02 121.58 -45.87
C PRO A 153 -36.57 121.05 -45.79
N LEU A 154 -35.75 121.58 -44.88
CA LEU A 154 -34.38 121.08 -44.69
C LEU A 154 -34.33 119.76 -43.91
N LYS A 155 -35.21 119.53 -42.93
CA LYS A 155 -35.41 118.22 -42.27
C LYS A 155 -35.87 117.19 -43.28
N GLU A 156 -36.81 117.52 -44.16
CA GLU A 156 -37.33 116.57 -45.12
C GLU A 156 -36.32 116.26 -46.22
N ARG A 157 -35.61 117.27 -46.76
CA ARG A 157 -34.48 117.01 -47.67
C ARG A 157 -33.35 116.25 -46.97
N ARG A 158 -33.09 116.51 -45.68
CA ARG A 158 -32.13 115.75 -44.86
C ARG A 158 -32.62 114.31 -44.60
N ARG A 159 -33.91 114.07 -44.37
CA ARG A 159 -34.51 112.73 -44.24
C ARG A 159 -34.31 111.94 -45.53
N ILE A 160 -34.66 112.52 -46.67
CA ILE A 160 -34.49 111.89 -48.00
C ILE A 160 -33.01 111.59 -48.28
N LEU A 161 -32.10 112.54 -47.99
CA LEU A 161 -30.66 112.34 -48.18
C LEU A 161 -30.05 111.32 -47.20
N LEU A 162 -30.52 111.26 -45.95
CA LEU A 162 -30.08 110.26 -44.98
C LEU A 162 -30.62 108.87 -45.35
N ALA A 163 -31.88 108.75 -45.79
CA ALA A 163 -32.44 107.49 -46.27
C ALA A 163 -31.72 106.98 -47.53
N SER A 164 -31.41 107.86 -48.49
CA SER A 164 -30.59 107.53 -49.66
C SER A 164 -29.16 107.14 -49.28
N LYS A 165 -28.53 107.84 -48.31
CA LYS A 165 -27.20 107.50 -47.80
C LYS A 165 -27.19 106.15 -47.09
N GLU A 166 -28.21 105.84 -46.30
CA GLU A 166 -28.34 104.56 -45.58
C GLU A 166 -28.64 103.41 -46.56
N MET A 167 -29.51 103.63 -47.55
CA MET A 167 -29.76 102.68 -48.64
C MET A 167 -28.49 102.33 -49.42
N HIS A 168 -27.67 103.33 -49.79
CA HIS A 168 -26.39 103.08 -50.45
C HIS A 168 -25.36 102.44 -49.51
N GLN A 169 -25.31 102.82 -48.23
CA GLN A 169 -24.44 102.18 -47.25
C GLN A 169 -24.78 100.70 -47.09
N VAL A 170 -26.06 100.36 -46.94
CA VAL A 170 -26.50 98.96 -46.82
C VAL A 170 -26.33 98.19 -48.14
N THR A 171 -26.49 98.85 -49.31
CA THR A 171 -26.15 98.21 -50.60
C THR A 171 -24.67 97.82 -50.62
N GLN A 172 -23.77 98.72 -50.21
CA GLN A 172 -22.34 98.43 -50.12
C GLN A 172 -22.02 97.38 -49.04
N ASP A 173 -22.65 97.47 -47.86
CA ASP A 173 -22.44 96.50 -46.77
C ASP A 173 -22.87 95.08 -47.20
N LEU A 174 -23.94 94.97 -48.02
CA LEU A 174 -24.37 93.71 -48.65
C LEU A 174 -23.39 93.24 -49.73
N GLU A 175 -22.88 94.12 -50.60
CA GLU A 175 -21.85 93.80 -51.60
C GLU A 175 -20.56 93.29 -50.94
N ASP A 176 -20.09 93.93 -49.86
CA ASP A 176 -18.94 93.50 -49.05
C ASP A 176 -19.13 92.09 -48.46
N GLU A 177 -20.37 91.74 -48.04
CA GLU A 177 -20.68 90.39 -47.55
C GLU A 177 -20.82 89.36 -48.66
N ILE A 178 -21.37 89.73 -49.83
CA ILE A 178 -21.41 88.88 -51.02
C ILE A 178 -19.98 88.50 -51.43
N VAL A 179 -19.06 89.48 -51.49
CA VAL A 179 -17.65 89.23 -51.83
C VAL A 179 -16.99 88.33 -50.78
N TRP A 180 -17.15 88.62 -49.48
CA TRP A 180 -16.56 87.80 -48.42
C TRP A 180 -17.05 86.34 -48.46
N ILE A 181 -18.36 86.12 -48.68
CA ILE A 181 -18.91 84.76 -48.82
C ILE A 181 -18.37 84.10 -50.09
N GLN A 182 -18.29 84.80 -51.23
CA GLN A 182 -17.77 84.26 -52.49
C GLN A 182 -16.28 83.92 -52.42
N GLU A 183 -15.47 84.62 -51.63
CA GLU A 183 -14.06 84.27 -51.37
C GLU A 183 -13.90 83.03 -50.47
N ARG A 184 -14.83 82.80 -49.52
CA ARG A 184 -14.76 81.69 -48.57
C ARG A 184 -15.49 80.42 -49.04
N LEU A 185 -16.50 80.54 -49.90
CA LEU A 185 -17.27 79.42 -50.42
C LEU A 185 -16.41 78.35 -51.15
N PRO A 186 -15.41 78.68 -51.99
CA PRO A 186 -14.54 77.68 -52.60
C PRO A 186 -13.73 76.84 -51.59
N LEU A 187 -13.39 77.42 -50.44
CA LEU A 187 -12.66 76.72 -49.38
C LEU A 187 -13.58 75.73 -48.64
N ALA A 188 -14.81 76.16 -48.31
CA ALA A 188 -15.84 75.31 -47.73
C ALA A 188 -16.27 74.18 -48.70
N SER A 189 -16.47 74.50 -49.98
CA SER A 189 -16.89 73.54 -51.02
C SER A 189 -15.79 72.58 -51.48
N SER A 190 -14.54 72.75 -51.02
CA SER A 190 -13.43 71.92 -51.43
C SER A 190 -13.67 70.44 -51.12
N LYS A 191 -13.30 69.57 -52.07
CA LYS A 191 -13.34 68.11 -51.97
C LYS A 191 -11.94 67.51 -51.76
N GLU A 192 -10.96 68.35 -51.45
CA GLU A 192 -9.62 67.92 -51.04
C GLU A 192 -9.66 67.59 -49.53
N TYR A 193 -9.51 66.30 -49.21
CA TYR A 193 -9.57 65.78 -47.85
C TYR A 193 -8.20 65.30 -47.32
N GLY A 194 -7.21 65.11 -48.21
CA GLY A 194 -5.88 64.58 -47.89
C GLY A 194 -5.71 63.11 -48.29
N THR A 195 -4.46 62.62 -48.26
CA THR A 195 -4.08 61.25 -48.67
C THR A 195 -3.29 60.49 -47.60
N ASN A 196 -2.95 61.16 -46.49
CA ASN A 196 -2.29 60.59 -45.32
C ASN A 196 -2.71 61.37 -44.06
N LEU A 197 -2.61 60.75 -42.89
CA LEU A 197 -3.07 61.31 -41.62
C LEU A 197 -2.58 62.76 -41.34
N GLN A 198 -1.31 63.08 -41.65
CA GLN A 198 -0.77 64.43 -41.44
C GLN A 198 -1.44 65.48 -42.34
N SER A 199 -1.67 65.13 -43.62
CA SER A 199 -2.38 66.01 -44.57
C SER A 199 -3.84 66.24 -44.16
N VAL A 200 -4.54 65.22 -43.64
CA VAL A 200 -5.91 65.37 -43.14
C VAL A 200 -5.93 66.26 -41.89
N GLN A 201 -5.04 66.02 -40.92
CA GLN A 201 -4.95 66.82 -39.69
C GLN A 201 -4.65 68.30 -39.96
N HIS A 202 -3.89 68.61 -41.01
CA HIS A 202 -3.68 69.98 -41.46
C HIS A 202 -4.94 70.58 -42.12
N LEU A 203 -5.65 69.81 -42.95
CA LEU A 203 -6.90 70.26 -43.58
C LEU A 203 -8.06 70.43 -42.59
N VAL A 204 -8.11 69.60 -41.53
CA VAL A 204 -9.01 69.77 -40.37
C VAL A 204 -8.72 71.12 -39.70
N LYS A 205 -7.48 71.41 -39.31
CA LYS A 205 -7.11 72.67 -38.64
C LYS A 205 -7.39 73.92 -39.48
N ASN A 206 -7.19 73.84 -40.80
CA ASN A 206 -7.52 74.94 -41.70
C ASN A 206 -9.05 75.13 -41.85
N HIS A 207 -9.82 74.05 -41.70
CA HIS A 207 -11.28 74.10 -41.68
C HIS A 207 -11.83 74.61 -40.34
N GLU A 208 -11.26 74.19 -39.21
CA GLU A 208 -11.53 74.74 -37.87
C GLU A 208 -11.31 76.27 -37.85
N ALA A 209 -10.21 76.75 -38.45
CA ALA A 209 -9.94 78.18 -38.59
C ALA A 209 -11.01 78.90 -39.44
N LEU A 210 -11.45 78.29 -40.55
CA LEU A 210 -12.52 78.83 -41.40
C LEU A 210 -13.88 78.88 -40.68
N GLN A 211 -14.21 77.86 -39.88
CA GLN A 211 -15.40 77.85 -39.02
C GLN A 211 -15.35 78.95 -37.95
N MET A 212 -14.16 79.25 -37.39
CA MET A 212 -13.98 80.35 -36.46
C MET A 212 -14.12 81.73 -37.13
N GLU A 213 -13.61 81.90 -38.37
CA GLU A 213 -13.87 83.11 -39.17
C GLU A 213 -15.36 83.30 -39.45
N GLN A 214 -16.05 82.24 -39.90
CA GLN A 214 -17.49 82.22 -40.14
C GLN A 214 -18.26 82.61 -38.87
N GLN A 215 -17.96 81.99 -37.75
CA GLN A 215 -18.66 82.24 -36.49
C GLN A 215 -18.43 83.66 -35.96
N ALA A 216 -17.25 84.25 -36.20
CA ALA A 216 -16.98 85.65 -35.91
C ALA A 216 -17.72 86.60 -36.88
N ARG A 217 -17.88 86.22 -38.15
CA ARG A 217 -18.57 87.04 -39.17
C ARG A 217 -20.09 87.08 -38.98
N ARG A 218 -20.69 86.01 -38.43
CA ARG A 218 -22.14 85.83 -38.23
C ARG A 218 -22.85 87.09 -37.69
N ALA A 219 -22.33 87.69 -36.62
CA ALA A 219 -22.97 88.85 -35.98
C ALA A 219 -22.99 90.12 -36.86
N ARG A 220 -21.97 90.37 -37.69
CA ARG A 220 -21.99 91.47 -38.67
C ARG A 220 -23.05 91.21 -39.75
N LEU A 221 -23.12 89.96 -40.22
CA LEU A 221 -24.07 89.56 -41.25
C LEU A 221 -25.52 89.75 -40.78
N GLU A 222 -25.81 89.34 -39.54
CA GLU A 222 -27.12 89.52 -38.91
C GLU A 222 -27.48 91.02 -38.79
N GLU A 223 -26.56 91.87 -38.33
CA GLU A 223 -26.75 93.34 -38.27
C GLU A 223 -27.01 93.98 -39.64
N VAL A 224 -26.24 93.60 -40.67
CA VAL A 224 -26.40 94.10 -42.05
C VAL A 224 -27.74 93.65 -42.64
N LEU A 225 -28.18 92.42 -42.37
CA LEU A 225 -29.47 91.91 -42.82
C LEU A 225 -30.65 92.59 -42.09
N GLU A 226 -30.55 92.85 -40.78
CA GLU A 226 -31.57 93.63 -40.04
C GLU A 226 -31.71 95.05 -40.61
N ARG A 227 -30.59 95.74 -40.88
CA ARG A 227 -30.60 97.06 -41.52
C ARG A 227 -31.18 96.99 -42.94
N ALA A 228 -30.86 95.95 -43.71
CA ALA A 228 -31.44 95.73 -45.03
C ALA A 228 -32.96 95.47 -45.00
N GLU A 229 -33.46 94.73 -44.02
CA GLU A 229 -34.91 94.49 -43.88
C GLU A 229 -35.70 95.74 -43.45
N ALA A 230 -35.13 96.55 -42.54
CA ALA A 230 -35.71 97.83 -42.17
C ALA A 230 -35.86 98.79 -43.36
N ILE A 231 -34.93 98.74 -44.31
CA ILE A 231 -34.99 99.49 -45.58
C ILE A 231 -35.95 98.80 -46.57
N ALA A 232 -35.89 97.47 -46.70
CA ALA A 232 -36.71 96.68 -47.63
C ALA A 232 -38.22 96.79 -47.37
N ALA A 233 -38.64 97.20 -46.17
CA ALA A 233 -40.04 97.50 -45.82
C ALA A 233 -40.60 98.78 -46.49
N LEU A 234 -39.75 99.64 -47.08
CA LEU A 234 -40.16 100.85 -47.77
C LEU A 234 -40.74 100.54 -49.17
N ARG A 235 -41.77 101.28 -49.58
CA ARG A 235 -42.46 101.12 -50.87
C ARG A 235 -41.92 102.08 -51.94
N THR A 236 -40.66 101.88 -52.32
CA THR A 236 -39.91 102.71 -53.28
C THR A 236 -39.13 101.82 -54.24
N PRO A 237 -39.15 102.05 -55.56
CA PRO A 237 -38.53 101.14 -56.54
C PRO A 237 -37.00 101.04 -56.39
N GLU A 238 -36.35 102.03 -55.80
CA GLU A 238 -34.91 102.03 -55.52
C GLU A 238 -34.50 101.00 -54.46
N VAL A 239 -35.46 100.52 -53.66
CA VAL A 239 -35.25 99.58 -52.54
C VAL A 239 -35.31 98.11 -52.98
N GLU A 240 -35.76 97.82 -54.20
CA GLU A 240 -35.77 96.46 -54.75
C GLU A 240 -34.35 95.85 -54.78
N LEU A 241 -33.33 96.65 -55.13
CA LEU A 241 -31.92 96.23 -55.13
C LEU A 241 -31.42 95.79 -53.73
N VAL A 242 -31.83 96.50 -52.67
CA VAL A 242 -31.49 96.13 -51.28
C VAL A 242 -32.20 94.82 -50.88
N ARG A 243 -33.43 94.62 -51.35
CA ARG A 243 -34.21 93.39 -51.10
C ARG A 243 -33.61 92.18 -51.84
N GLU A 244 -33.23 92.35 -53.10
CA GLU A 244 -32.53 91.33 -53.90
C GLU A 244 -31.17 90.99 -53.28
N GLY A 245 -30.37 91.99 -52.90
CA GLY A 245 -29.09 91.80 -52.22
C GLY A 245 -29.22 91.04 -50.89
N ALA A 246 -30.17 91.41 -50.03
CA ALA A 246 -30.40 90.73 -48.75
C ALA A 246 -30.87 89.27 -48.91
N VAL A 247 -31.68 88.99 -49.94
CA VAL A 247 -32.06 87.61 -50.30
C VAL A 247 -30.85 86.82 -50.82
N HIS A 248 -30.01 87.43 -51.66
CA HIS A 248 -28.82 86.78 -52.20
C HIS A 248 -27.78 86.48 -51.10
N VAL A 249 -27.54 87.42 -50.19
CA VAL A 249 -26.66 87.23 -49.01
C VAL A 249 -27.13 86.05 -48.15
N ARG A 250 -28.43 85.97 -47.84
CA ARG A 250 -28.99 84.82 -47.11
C ARG A 250 -28.77 83.49 -47.82
N GLN A 251 -29.08 83.42 -49.11
CA GLN A 251 -28.90 82.20 -49.90
C GLN A 251 -27.43 81.76 -49.98
N LEU A 252 -26.51 82.70 -50.20
CA LEU A 252 -25.08 82.42 -50.20
C LEU A 252 -24.57 81.98 -48.82
N TRP A 253 -25.09 82.58 -47.74
CA TRP A 253 -24.74 82.20 -46.37
C TRP A 253 -25.28 80.81 -45.98
N GLU A 254 -26.51 80.47 -46.36
CA GLU A 254 -27.08 79.12 -46.17
C GLU A 254 -26.26 78.06 -46.91
N VAL A 255 -25.90 78.32 -48.18
CA VAL A 255 -25.03 77.43 -48.96
C VAL A 255 -23.63 77.32 -48.33
N LEU A 256 -23.07 78.43 -47.83
CA LEU A 256 -21.78 78.44 -47.13
C LEU A 256 -21.82 77.63 -45.81
N GLN A 257 -22.90 77.73 -45.02
CA GLN A 257 -23.10 76.93 -43.80
C GLN A 257 -23.16 75.43 -44.15
N VAL A 258 -24.04 75.05 -45.10
CA VAL A 258 -24.24 73.64 -45.50
C VAL A 258 -22.96 73.03 -46.07
N GLU A 259 -22.20 73.75 -46.90
CA GLU A 259 -20.92 73.25 -47.41
C GLU A 259 -19.84 73.16 -46.32
N MET A 260 -19.84 74.06 -45.32
CA MET A 260 -18.93 73.93 -44.17
C MET A 260 -19.28 72.73 -43.30
N GLU A 261 -20.54 72.51 -42.95
CA GLU A 261 -21.00 71.33 -42.19
C GLU A 261 -20.69 70.03 -42.94
N ARG A 262 -21.01 69.98 -44.24
CA ARG A 262 -20.69 68.85 -45.13
C ARG A 262 -19.18 68.58 -45.16
N ARG A 263 -18.34 69.62 -45.20
CA ARG A 263 -16.88 69.47 -45.20
C ARG A 263 -16.34 69.06 -43.83
N THR A 264 -16.92 69.51 -42.71
CA THR A 264 -16.58 69.01 -41.36
C THR A 264 -16.82 67.51 -41.27
N VAL A 265 -18.04 67.03 -41.56
CA VAL A 265 -18.39 65.60 -41.48
C VAL A 265 -17.48 64.74 -42.38
N MET A 266 -17.16 65.21 -43.58
CA MET A 266 -16.24 64.49 -44.48
C MET A 266 -14.78 64.51 -44.01
N LEU A 267 -14.29 65.61 -43.44
CA LEU A 267 -12.93 65.68 -42.87
C LEU A 267 -12.81 64.80 -41.62
N ASP A 268 -13.82 64.77 -40.75
CA ASP A 268 -13.86 63.88 -39.59
C ASP A 268 -13.89 62.42 -40.02
N ALA A 269 -14.72 62.07 -41.02
CA ALA A 269 -14.77 60.72 -41.57
C ALA A 269 -13.38 60.27 -42.10
N VAL A 270 -12.74 61.09 -42.96
CA VAL A 270 -11.43 60.77 -43.53
C VAL A 270 -10.32 60.80 -42.47
N SER A 271 -10.45 61.62 -41.42
CA SER A 271 -9.52 61.64 -40.28
C SER A 271 -9.57 60.32 -39.51
N HIS A 272 -10.77 59.83 -39.18
CA HIS A 272 -10.93 58.54 -38.50
C HIS A 272 -10.46 57.35 -39.36
N SER A 273 -10.77 57.32 -40.66
CA SER A 273 -10.28 56.22 -41.52
C SER A 273 -8.76 56.24 -41.68
N GLN A 274 -8.12 57.40 -41.81
CA GLN A 274 -6.66 57.51 -41.85
C GLN A 274 -5.98 57.16 -40.52
N GLN A 275 -6.60 57.45 -39.38
CA GLN A 275 -6.15 56.94 -38.07
C GLN A 275 -6.21 55.41 -38.03
N TYR A 276 -7.37 54.83 -38.36
CA TYR A 276 -7.56 53.39 -38.44
C TYR A 276 -6.54 52.70 -39.36
N TYR A 277 -6.35 53.18 -40.59
CA TYR A 277 -5.37 52.59 -41.52
C TYR A 277 -3.92 52.72 -41.01
N THR A 278 -3.59 53.78 -40.28
CA THR A 278 -2.26 53.98 -39.67
C THR A 278 -2.01 53.01 -38.51
N GLU A 279 -3.04 52.59 -37.78
CA GLU A 279 -2.95 51.59 -36.71
C GLU A 279 -3.03 50.15 -37.25
N ALA A 280 -3.91 49.91 -38.22
CA ALA A 280 -4.01 48.67 -38.98
C ALA A 280 -2.66 48.25 -39.59
N ALA A 281 -1.96 49.15 -40.27
CA ALA A 281 -0.66 48.86 -40.88
C ALA A 281 0.43 48.48 -39.85
N LYS A 282 0.38 49.04 -38.63
CA LYS A 282 1.29 48.65 -37.53
C LYS A 282 0.97 47.23 -37.05
N ALA A 283 -0.32 46.88 -36.95
CA ALA A 283 -0.75 45.54 -36.59
C ALA A 283 -0.39 44.51 -37.66
N GLU A 284 -0.57 44.82 -38.94
CA GLU A 284 -0.16 43.95 -40.05
C GLU A 284 1.35 43.70 -40.08
N SER A 285 2.17 44.74 -39.87
CA SER A 285 3.63 44.57 -39.71
C SER A 285 3.94 43.64 -38.55
N TRP A 286 3.44 43.94 -37.35
CA TRP A 286 3.73 43.17 -36.15
C TRP A 286 3.31 41.69 -36.28
N LEU A 287 2.12 41.43 -36.82
CA LEU A 287 1.61 40.08 -37.07
C LEU A 287 2.45 39.35 -38.13
N GLY A 288 2.89 40.05 -39.19
CA GLY A 288 3.80 39.52 -40.19
C GLY A 288 5.17 39.17 -39.62
N ASP A 289 5.75 40.07 -38.82
CA ASP A 289 7.05 39.90 -38.16
C ASP A 289 7.04 38.72 -37.18
N GLN A 290 6.00 38.60 -36.34
CA GLN A 290 5.85 37.45 -35.43
C GLN A 290 5.62 36.15 -36.21
N LYS A 291 4.82 36.17 -37.29
CA LYS A 291 4.59 34.98 -38.12
C LYS A 291 5.87 34.51 -38.82
N LEU A 292 6.71 35.43 -39.29
CA LEU A 292 8.01 35.11 -39.86
C LEU A 292 8.97 34.52 -38.81
N HIS A 293 8.99 35.06 -37.59
CA HIS A 293 9.74 34.49 -36.47
C HIS A 293 9.28 33.06 -36.13
N VAL A 294 7.96 32.80 -36.08
CA VAL A 294 7.43 31.47 -35.78
C VAL A 294 7.83 30.43 -36.83
N LEU A 295 7.91 30.83 -38.11
CA LEU A 295 8.24 29.97 -39.25
C LEU A 295 9.74 29.70 -39.45
N ASN A 296 10.62 30.61 -38.99
CA ASN A 296 12.06 30.52 -39.25
C ASN A 296 12.86 29.77 -38.17
N ASP A 297 12.28 29.55 -36.98
CA ASP A 297 13.02 29.00 -35.85
C ASP A 297 13.26 27.48 -35.93
N GLU A 298 14.38 27.04 -35.34
CA GLU A 298 14.81 25.65 -35.29
C GLU A 298 14.10 24.84 -34.19
N ASN A 299 14.13 23.50 -34.32
CA ASN A 299 13.68 22.59 -33.25
C ASN A 299 14.78 22.42 -32.18
N GLY A 300 14.41 21.88 -31.01
CA GLY A 300 15.39 21.40 -30.04
C GLY A 300 16.04 20.07 -30.48
N ASN A 301 17.31 19.88 -30.11
CA ASN A 301 18.10 18.67 -30.40
C ASN A 301 18.31 17.77 -29.17
N ASP A 302 17.94 18.27 -27.99
CA ASP A 302 17.99 17.57 -26.70
C ASP A 302 16.92 18.15 -25.75
N GLU A 303 16.77 17.54 -24.57
CA GLU A 303 15.80 17.97 -23.55
C GLU A 303 15.97 19.45 -23.15
N ALA A 304 17.21 19.90 -22.95
CA ALA A 304 17.52 21.23 -22.42
C ALA A 304 17.30 22.36 -23.45
N SER A 305 17.70 22.14 -24.70
CA SER A 305 17.45 23.05 -25.81
C SER A 305 15.97 23.11 -26.17
N THR A 306 15.26 21.98 -26.14
CA THR A 306 13.79 21.93 -26.34
C THR A 306 13.06 22.67 -25.23
N LEU A 307 13.44 22.46 -23.96
CA LEU A 307 12.86 23.17 -22.81
C LEU A 307 13.13 24.69 -22.83
N ARG A 308 14.29 25.12 -23.35
CA ARG A 308 14.58 26.55 -23.58
C ARG A 308 13.64 27.12 -24.65
N LEU A 309 13.55 26.46 -25.81
CA LEU A 309 12.68 26.89 -26.92
C LEU A 309 11.20 26.89 -26.52
N LEU A 310 10.76 25.94 -25.68
CA LEU A 310 9.39 25.90 -25.15
C LEU A 310 9.12 27.09 -24.21
N LYS A 311 10.07 27.49 -23.35
CA LYS A 311 9.95 28.69 -22.50
C LYS A 311 9.89 29.97 -23.33
N GLU A 312 10.67 30.05 -24.41
CA GLU A 312 10.63 31.16 -25.38
C GLU A 312 9.30 31.19 -26.14
N GLN A 313 8.75 30.02 -26.50
CA GLN A 313 7.45 29.86 -27.15
C GLN A 313 6.29 30.28 -26.25
N LEU A 314 6.28 29.88 -24.97
CA LEU A 314 5.27 30.31 -23.98
C LEU A 314 5.31 31.84 -23.76
N ALA A 315 6.52 32.43 -23.76
CA ALA A 315 6.69 33.88 -23.69
C ALA A 315 6.30 34.61 -25.01
N LEU A 316 6.19 33.90 -26.13
CA LEU A 316 5.62 34.42 -27.38
C LEU A 316 4.09 34.27 -27.41
N GLU A 317 3.56 33.13 -26.95
CA GLU A 317 2.12 32.91 -26.76
C GLU A 317 1.49 34.01 -25.90
N GLN A 318 2.10 34.35 -24.76
CA GLN A 318 1.62 35.45 -23.91
C GLN A 318 1.61 36.82 -24.62
N LYS A 319 2.58 37.09 -25.52
CA LYS A 319 2.61 38.33 -26.32
C LYS A 319 1.50 38.34 -27.37
N VAL A 320 1.23 37.19 -28.00
CA VAL A 320 0.15 37.04 -28.99
C VAL A 320 -1.23 37.12 -28.32
N GLU A 321 -1.39 36.59 -27.11
CA GLU A 321 -2.66 36.69 -26.38
C GLU A 321 -2.94 38.13 -25.90
N THR A 322 -1.93 38.82 -25.36
CA THR A 322 -2.07 40.25 -25.00
C THR A 322 -2.31 41.15 -26.21
N TYR A 323 -1.85 40.76 -27.41
CA TYR A 323 -2.15 41.50 -28.65
C TYR A 323 -3.63 41.45 -29.07
N ALA A 324 -4.44 40.54 -28.51
CA ALA A 324 -5.89 40.50 -28.73
C ALA A 324 -6.56 41.84 -28.36
N GLU A 325 -6.04 42.57 -27.38
CA GLU A 325 -6.57 43.90 -26.99
C GLU A 325 -6.44 44.92 -28.14
N THR A 326 -5.33 44.88 -28.88
CA THR A 326 -5.08 45.80 -30.02
C THR A 326 -5.96 45.46 -31.22
N VAL A 327 -6.11 44.17 -31.54
CA VAL A 327 -7.03 43.70 -32.59
C VAL A 327 -8.48 44.01 -32.22
N GLY A 328 -8.85 43.82 -30.95
CA GLY A 328 -10.16 44.16 -30.40
C GLY A 328 -10.48 45.65 -30.46
N PHE A 329 -9.51 46.52 -30.18
CA PHE A 329 -9.64 47.97 -30.31
C PHE A 329 -9.85 48.41 -31.76
N LEU A 330 -9.06 47.89 -32.71
CA LEU A 330 -9.25 48.10 -34.16
C LEU A 330 -10.65 47.63 -34.60
N SER A 331 -11.08 46.45 -34.15
CA SER A 331 -12.41 45.90 -34.42
C SER A 331 -13.54 46.80 -33.86
N GLN A 332 -13.32 47.45 -32.71
CA GLN A 332 -14.26 48.42 -32.13
C GLN A 332 -14.26 49.77 -32.86
N GLN A 333 -13.13 50.21 -33.42
CA GLN A 333 -13.08 51.38 -34.31
C GLN A 333 -13.81 51.10 -35.62
N CYS A 334 -13.55 49.95 -36.25
CA CYS A 334 -14.24 49.47 -37.45
C CYS A 334 -15.76 49.50 -37.23
N ARG A 335 -16.29 48.83 -36.19
CA ARG A 335 -17.74 48.82 -35.89
C ARG A 335 -18.33 50.23 -35.75
N ARG A 336 -17.70 51.13 -35.02
CA ARG A 336 -18.18 52.52 -34.86
C ARG A 336 -18.23 53.30 -36.17
N MET A 337 -17.27 53.09 -37.08
CA MET A 337 -17.33 53.70 -38.42
C MET A 337 -18.46 53.11 -39.28
N LEU A 338 -18.80 51.83 -39.13
CA LEU A 338 -19.94 51.21 -39.80
C LEU A 338 -21.29 51.73 -39.24
N GLU A 339 -21.40 51.86 -37.92
CA GLU A 339 -22.58 52.41 -37.22
C GLU A 339 -22.86 53.87 -37.63
N LEU A 340 -21.81 54.64 -37.93
CA LEU A 340 -21.89 56.02 -38.44
C LEU A 340 -22.06 56.12 -39.98
N GLY A 341 -22.15 54.99 -40.71
CA GLY A 341 -22.37 54.98 -42.15
C GLY A 341 -21.19 55.50 -42.98
N HIS A 342 -19.95 55.26 -42.54
CA HIS A 342 -18.73 55.81 -43.16
C HIS A 342 -18.59 55.44 -44.66
N PRO A 343 -18.17 56.37 -45.54
CA PRO A 343 -18.03 56.11 -46.98
C PRO A 343 -17.14 54.91 -47.36
N ASP A 344 -16.00 54.72 -46.69
CA ASP A 344 -15.04 53.64 -46.95
C ASP A 344 -15.38 52.34 -46.20
N SER A 345 -16.58 52.25 -45.62
CA SER A 345 -17.07 51.13 -44.78
C SER A 345 -16.75 49.73 -45.33
N GLU A 346 -16.92 49.50 -46.63
CA GLU A 346 -16.61 48.21 -47.27
C GLU A 346 -15.11 47.88 -47.20
N GLN A 347 -14.23 48.86 -47.41
CA GLN A 347 -12.77 48.67 -47.41
C GLN A 347 -12.23 48.54 -45.98
N ILE A 348 -12.75 49.34 -45.05
CA ILE A 348 -12.44 49.22 -43.60
C ILE A 348 -12.83 47.83 -43.10
N THR A 349 -14.01 47.31 -43.51
CA THR A 349 -14.45 45.94 -43.17
C THR A 349 -13.52 44.87 -43.74
N LYS A 350 -13.09 45.01 -45.00
CA LYS A 350 -12.13 44.08 -45.63
C LYS A 350 -10.77 44.10 -44.93
N GLN A 351 -10.29 45.27 -44.53
CA GLN A 351 -9.04 45.45 -43.80
C GLN A 351 -9.10 44.80 -42.42
N GLN A 352 -10.17 45.03 -41.65
CA GLN A 352 -10.36 44.37 -40.37
C GLN A 352 -10.38 42.83 -40.53
N ALA A 353 -11.15 42.33 -41.50
CA ALA A 353 -11.21 40.91 -41.79
C ALA A 353 -9.88 40.32 -42.32
N HIS A 354 -8.93 41.15 -42.78
CA HIS A 354 -7.56 40.70 -43.06
C HIS A 354 -6.76 40.52 -41.78
N ILE A 355 -6.78 41.53 -40.90
CA ILE A 355 -6.08 41.53 -39.60
C ILE A 355 -6.58 40.39 -38.71
N ASP A 356 -7.90 40.20 -38.62
CA ASP A 356 -8.52 39.12 -37.83
C ASP A 356 -8.01 37.74 -38.29
N ARG A 357 -7.85 37.53 -39.62
CA ARG A 357 -7.29 36.29 -40.18
C ARG A 357 -5.79 36.14 -39.95
N LEU A 358 -5.03 37.23 -40.01
CA LEU A 358 -3.59 37.22 -39.68
C LEU A 358 -3.38 36.86 -38.21
N TYR A 359 -4.20 37.41 -37.31
CA TYR A 359 -4.17 37.14 -35.88
C TYR A 359 -4.48 35.67 -35.57
N VAL A 360 -5.60 35.14 -36.08
CA VAL A 360 -5.95 33.72 -35.91
C VAL A 360 -4.86 32.82 -36.50
N SER A 361 -4.39 33.08 -37.72
CA SER A 361 -3.33 32.30 -38.34
C SER A 361 -2.00 32.35 -37.59
N LEU A 362 -1.71 33.43 -36.85
CA LEU A 362 -0.53 33.51 -35.98
C LEU A 362 -0.73 32.66 -34.72
N LYS A 363 -1.90 32.77 -34.07
CA LYS A 363 -2.25 31.98 -32.88
C LYS A 363 -2.24 30.47 -33.17
N ASP A 364 -2.79 30.05 -34.30
CA ASP A 364 -2.76 28.65 -34.76
C ASP A 364 -1.32 28.13 -34.94
N LEU A 365 -0.43 28.93 -35.55
CA LEU A 365 0.98 28.56 -35.75
C LEU A 365 1.77 28.53 -34.43
N VAL A 366 1.46 29.44 -33.49
CA VAL A 366 2.07 29.47 -32.17
C VAL A 366 1.69 28.24 -31.35
N GLU A 367 0.40 27.84 -31.37
CA GLU A 367 -0.06 26.65 -30.66
C GLU A 367 0.50 25.37 -31.30
N GLN A 368 0.43 25.22 -32.64
CA GLN A 368 1.00 24.06 -33.34
C GLN A 368 2.48 23.86 -33.03
N ARG A 369 3.27 24.94 -32.97
CA ARG A 369 4.69 24.86 -32.60
C ARG A 369 4.89 24.54 -31.12
N LYS A 370 4.06 25.07 -30.23
CA LYS A 370 4.07 24.74 -28.80
C LYS A 370 3.80 23.26 -28.57
N THR A 371 2.70 22.71 -29.11
CA THR A 371 2.38 21.27 -29.02
C THR A 371 3.52 20.40 -29.57
N LYS A 372 4.15 20.81 -30.68
CA LYS A 372 5.31 20.11 -31.25
C LYS A 372 6.52 20.13 -30.31
N LEU A 373 6.86 21.27 -29.70
CA LEU A 373 7.96 21.40 -28.75
C LEU A 373 7.68 20.65 -27.44
N GLU A 374 6.43 20.63 -26.98
CA GLU A 374 5.97 19.83 -25.83
C GLU A 374 6.12 18.34 -26.11
N GLN A 375 5.63 17.84 -27.25
CA GLN A 375 5.82 16.45 -27.67
C GLN A 375 7.30 16.06 -27.74
N GLN A 376 8.14 16.87 -28.41
CA GLN A 376 9.59 16.65 -28.45
C GLN A 376 10.22 16.62 -27.05
N TYR A 377 9.83 17.54 -26.17
CA TYR A 377 10.31 17.58 -24.79
C TYR A 377 9.94 16.33 -24.00
N TRP A 378 8.67 15.92 -24.05
CA TRP A 378 8.18 14.70 -23.38
C TRP A 378 8.86 13.44 -23.92
N LEU A 379 9.11 13.35 -25.24
CA LEU A 379 9.85 12.23 -25.83
C LEU A 379 11.29 12.15 -25.33
N TYR A 380 12.01 13.28 -25.21
CA TYR A 380 13.35 13.31 -24.63
C TYR A 380 13.34 12.93 -23.14
N GLN A 381 12.38 13.44 -22.36
CA GLN A 381 12.26 13.11 -20.94
C GLN A 381 11.92 11.63 -20.74
N LEU A 382 10.96 11.08 -21.49
CA LEU A 382 10.64 9.64 -21.47
C LEU A 382 11.87 8.80 -21.83
N LYS A 383 12.56 9.12 -22.92
CA LYS A 383 13.76 8.40 -23.34
C LYS A 383 14.83 8.39 -22.24
N ARG A 384 15.03 9.50 -21.53
CA ARG A 384 15.97 9.58 -20.40
C ARG A 384 15.57 8.64 -19.26
N GLU A 385 14.30 8.62 -18.87
CA GLU A 385 13.83 7.75 -17.77
C GLU A 385 13.87 6.26 -18.15
N VAL A 386 13.52 5.90 -19.41
CA VAL A 386 13.67 4.55 -19.96
C VAL A 386 15.13 4.12 -19.91
N GLU A 387 16.03 4.89 -20.55
CA GLU A 387 17.47 4.59 -20.57
C GLU A 387 18.09 4.52 -19.16
N ALA A 388 17.57 5.29 -18.20
CA ALA A 388 18.05 5.26 -16.82
C ALA A 388 17.56 4.00 -16.07
N LEU A 389 16.32 3.57 -16.31
CA LEU A 389 15.76 2.38 -15.70
C LEU A 389 16.34 1.09 -16.31
N GLU A 390 16.54 1.02 -17.63
CA GLU A 390 17.26 -0.07 -18.31
C GLU A 390 18.65 -0.29 -17.69
N LYS A 391 19.45 0.79 -17.58
CA LYS A 391 20.81 0.73 -16.99
C LYS A 391 20.80 0.33 -15.51
N TRP A 392 19.73 0.65 -14.78
CA TRP A 392 19.53 0.22 -13.40
C TRP A 392 19.11 -1.26 -13.31
N ILE A 393 18.22 -1.73 -14.21
CA ILE A 393 17.81 -3.13 -14.33
C ILE A 393 19.04 -4.00 -14.62
N SER A 394 19.85 -3.67 -15.63
CA SER A 394 21.08 -4.43 -15.94
C SER A 394 22.11 -4.45 -14.80
N ALA A 395 22.19 -3.38 -14.01
CA ALA A 395 23.03 -3.37 -12.81
C ALA A 395 22.51 -4.28 -11.69
N ARG A 396 21.19 -4.50 -11.59
CA ARG A 396 20.54 -5.42 -10.65
C ARG A 396 20.58 -6.86 -11.14
N GLU A 397 20.43 -7.10 -12.45
CA GLU A 397 20.61 -8.41 -13.10
C GLU A 397 22.00 -8.99 -12.83
N ALA A 398 23.05 -8.16 -12.91
CA ALA A 398 24.42 -8.57 -12.61
C ALA A 398 24.61 -9.09 -11.16
N VAL A 399 23.81 -8.59 -10.21
CA VAL A 399 23.81 -9.07 -8.81
C VAL A 399 22.95 -10.33 -8.66
N ALA A 400 21.78 -10.37 -9.29
CA ALA A 400 20.87 -11.52 -9.27
C ALA A 400 21.49 -12.76 -9.97
N SER A 401 22.32 -12.55 -10.99
CA SER A 401 23.05 -13.59 -11.74
C SER A 401 24.16 -14.30 -10.94
N SER A 402 24.43 -13.90 -9.69
CA SER A 402 25.50 -14.48 -8.88
C SER A 402 25.29 -15.99 -8.65
N THR A 403 26.26 -16.81 -9.06
CA THR A 403 26.23 -18.27 -8.91
C THR A 403 26.72 -18.76 -7.54
N GLU A 404 27.00 -17.86 -6.58
CA GLU A 404 27.55 -18.23 -5.28
C GLU A 404 26.48 -18.88 -4.38
N LEU A 405 26.62 -20.18 -4.09
CA LEU A 405 25.67 -20.95 -3.27
C LEU A 405 26.14 -21.16 -1.83
N GLY A 406 27.14 -20.39 -1.37
CA GLY A 406 27.79 -20.52 -0.07
C GLY A 406 28.61 -21.82 0.11
N GLN A 407 29.30 -21.92 1.25
CA GLN A 407 30.27 -23.01 1.54
C GLN A 407 29.89 -23.83 2.78
N ASP A 408 29.05 -23.25 3.65
CA ASP A 408 28.59 -23.79 4.92
C ASP A 408 27.25 -23.14 5.30
N LEU A 409 26.61 -23.60 6.38
CA LEU A 409 25.29 -23.14 6.81
C LEU A 409 25.27 -21.66 7.22
N GLU A 410 26.32 -21.15 7.87
CA GLU A 410 26.39 -19.76 8.31
C GLU A 410 26.51 -18.82 7.10
N HIS A 411 27.41 -19.15 6.17
CA HIS A 411 27.62 -18.40 4.94
C HIS A 411 26.36 -18.39 4.07
N VAL A 412 25.68 -19.53 3.87
CA VAL A 412 24.43 -19.55 3.08
C VAL A 412 23.33 -18.75 3.76
N THR A 413 23.18 -18.84 5.08
CA THR A 413 22.17 -18.05 5.81
C THR A 413 22.43 -16.55 5.63
N ALA A 414 23.68 -16.11 5.79
CA ALA A 414 24.07 -14.72 5.55
C ALA A 414 23.91 -14.28 4.08
N LEU A 415 24.08 -15.16 3.09
CA LEU A 415 23.79 -14.88 1.68
C LEU A 415 22.28 -14.75 1.43
N GLN A 416 21.47 -15.62 2.03
CA GLN A 416 20.01 -15.61 1.89
C GLN A 416 19.37 -14.39 2.55
N GLU A 417 19.86 -13.96 3.72
CA GLU A 417 19.45 -12.71 4.37
C GLU A 417 19.79 -11.48 3.51
N LYS A 418 21.04 -11.37 3.02
CA LYS A 418 21.46 -10.29 2.12
C LYS A 418 20.63 -10.28 0.82
N PHE A 419 20.36 -11.44 0.24
CA PHE A 419 19.66 -11.54 -1.03
C PHE A 419 18.15 -11.28 -0.89
N THR A 420 17.52 -11.70 0.20
CA THR A 420 16.10 -11.37 0.47
C THR A 420 15.92 -9.87 0.73
N ALA A 421 16.84 -9.22 1.46
CA ALA A 421 16.86 -7.77 1.60
C ALA A 421 17.06 -7.06 0.24
N PHE A 422 18.05 -7.48 -0.55
CA PHE A 422 18.29 -6.97 -1.90
C PHE A 422 17.06 -7.11 -2.81
N ARG A 423 16.39 -8.27 -2.80
CA ARG A 423 15.19 -8.52 -3.61
C ARG A 423 14.02 -7.63 -3.18
N ALA A 424 13.80 -7.46 -1.87
CA ALA A 424 12.75 -6.60 -1.34
C ALA A 424 12.98 -5.13 -1.71
N GLU A 425 14.21 -4.63 -1.53
CA GLU A 425 14.61 -3.28 -1.97
C GLU A 425 14.38 -3.11 -3.48
N THR A 426 14.97 -3.99 -4.29
CA THR A 426 14.91 -3.95 -5.76
C THR A 426 13.46 -3.97 -6.25
N SER A 427 12.63 -4.88 -5.74
CA SER A 427 11.19 -4.93 -6.07
C SER A 427 10.48 -3.62 -5.72
N SER A 428 10.73 -3.07 -4.52
CA SER A 428 10.08 -1.84 -4.05
C SER A 428 10.53 -0.56 -4.75
N VAL A 429 11.74 -0.53 -5.33
CA VAL A 429 12.29 0.62 -6.07
C VAL A 429 11.93 0.51 -7.54
N GLY A 430 12.25 -0.63 -8.16
CA GLY A 430 12.01 -0.89 -9.57
C GLY A 430 10.53 -0.80 -9.95
N GLN A 431 9.61 -1.35 -9.12
CA GLN A 431 8.18 -1.25 -9.41
C GLN A 431 7.70 0.21 -9.41
N ARG A 432 8.14 1.04 -8.45
CA ARG A 432 7.75 2.47 -8.42
C ARG A 432 8.31 3.27 -9.61
N GLN A 433 9.51 2.93 -10.08
CA GLN A 433 10.06 3.55 -11.29
C GLN A 433 9.32 3.07 -12.54
N MET A 434 9.02 1.77 -12.63
CA MET A 434 8.23 1.15 -13.69
C MET A 434 6.83 1.77 -13.77
N ASP A 435 6.12 1.88 -12.65
CA ASP A 435 4.79 2.51 -12.58
C ASP A 435 4.84 3.97 -13.07
N SER A 436 5.91 4.70 -12.74
CA SER A 436 6.11 6.09 -13.16
C SER A 436 6.37 6.22 -14.67
N VAL A 437 7.19 5.33 -15.25
CA VAL A 437 7.45 5.33 -16.70
C VAL A 437 6.23 4.84 -17.48
N ASN A 438 5.61 3.73 -17.06
CA ASN A 438 4.36 3.23 -17.63
C ASN A 438 3.25 4.28 -17.60
N LYS A 439 3.12 5.05 -16.51
CA LYS A 439 2.17 6.16 -16.43
C LYS A 439 2.47 7.26 -17.46
N MET A 440 3.72 7.73 -17.54
CA MET A 440 4.12 8.77 -18.49
C MET A 440 3.93 8.32 -19.94
N VAL A 441 4.22 7.05 -20.25
CA VAL A 441 3.92 6.44 -21.55
C VAL A 441 2.42 6.46 -21.86
N ASN A 442 1.58 5.98 -20.93
CA ASN A 442 0.13 5.97 -21.14
C ASN A 442 -0.40 7.40 -21.36
N GLU A 443 0.02 8.37 -20.53
CA GLU A 443 -0.38 9.77 -20.66
C GLU A 443 0.04 10.39 -22.02
N MET A 444 1.22 10.05 -22.55
CA MET A 444 1.64 10.46 -23.90
C MET A 444 0.80 9.80 -25.01
N ILE A 445 0.49 8.51 -24.90
CA ILE A 445 -0.33 7.78 -25.89
C ILE A 445 -1.77 8.30 -25.88
N ASP A 446 -2.38 8.48 -24.70
CA ASP A 446 -3.74 9.00 -24.52
C ASP A 446 -3.88 10.45 -25.03
N CYS A 447 -2.80 11.25 -24.95
CA CYS A 447 -2.73 12.58 -25.56
C CYS A 447 -2.44 12.58 -27.08
N GLY A 448 -2.35 11.41 -27.72
CA GLY A 448 -2.15 11.28 -29.16
C GLY A 448 -0.76 11.71 -29.65
N HIS A 449 0.29 11.42 -28.89
CA HIS A 449 1.67 11.72 -29.28
C HIS A 449 2.06 11.10 -30.63
N VAL A 450 2.76 11.85 -31.49
CA VAL A 450 3.08 11.42 -32.87
C VAL A 450 3.88 10.11 -32.94
N ASP A 451 4.83 9.90 -32.02
CA ASP A 451 5.64 8.67 -31.91
C ASP A 451 5.02 7.58 -31.02
N ALA A 452 3.69 7.56 -30.83
CA ALA A 452 3.01 6.63 -29.90
C ALA A 452 3.35 5.13 -30.11
N ALA A 453 3.66 4.71 -31.34
CA ALA A 453 4.10 3.34 -31.62
C ALA A 453 5.49 3.04 -31.02
N THR A 454 6.49 3.87 -31.32
CA THR A 454 7.85 3.79 -30.76
C THR A 454 7.85 3.85 -29.23
N ILE A 455 6.96 4.67 -28.68
CA ILE A 455 6.75 4.82 -27.23
C ILE A 455 6.18 3.54 -26.60
N ALA A 456 5.27 2.84 -27.29
CA ALA A 456 4.77 1.53 -26.86
C ALA A 456 5.86 0.45 -26.95
N GLU A 457 6.67 0.43 -28.03
CA GLU A 457 7.80 -0.49 -28.17
C GLU A 457 8.83 -0.34 -27.03
N TRP A 458 9.17 0.89 -26.64
CA TRP A 458 10.04 1.15 -25.48
C TRP A 458 9.43 0.66 -24.17
N LYS A 459 8.12 0.86 -23.99
CA LYS A 459 7.40 0.37 -22.82
C LYS A 459 7.41 -1.15 -22.75
N ASP A 460 7.12 -1.84 -23.84
CA ASP A 460 6.98 -3.29 -23.82
C ASP A 460 8.34 -3.96 -23.53
N GLY A 461 9.43 -3.53 -24.17
CA GLY A 461 10.79 -4.03 -23.88
C GLY A 461 11.29 -3.68 -22.47
N LEU A 462 10.89 -2.53 -21.92
CA LEU A 462 11.20 -2.15 -20.54
C LEU A 462 10.44 -3.03 -19.53
N ASN A 463 9.17 -3.36 -19.78
CA ASN A 463 8.43 -4.30 -18.95
C ASN A 463 8.94 -5.75 -19.08
N GLU A 464 9.42 -6.16 -20.27
CA GLU A 464 10.05 -7.46 -20.52
C GLU A 464 11.33 -7.63 -19.68
N SER A 465 12.29 -6.71 -19.78
CA SER A 465 13.53 -6.75 -18.96
C SER A 465 13.28 -6.67 -17.45
N TRP A 466 12.21 -6.00 -17.00
CA TRP A 466 11.80 -6.02 -15.60
C TRP A 466 11.22 -7.38 -15.16
N ALA A 467 10.49 -8.07 -16.04
CA ALA A 467 10.02 -9.44 -15.78
C ALA A 467 11.19 -10.44 -15.72
N ASP A 468 12.13 -10.36 -16.66
CA ASP A 468 13.36 -11.18 -16.67
C ASP A 468 14.15 -11.02 -15.37
N LEU A 469 14.35 -9.79 -14.89
CA LEU A 469 15.00 -9.52 -13.60
C LEU A 469 14.20 -10.11 -12.41
N GLN A 470 12.86 -10.11 -12.46
CA GLN A 470 12.05 -10.76 -11.41
C GLN A 470 12.19 -12.29 -11.42
N GLU A 471 12.15 -12.94 -12.58
CA GLU A 471 12.33 -14.39 -12.72
C GLU A 471 13.76 -14.82 -12.31
N LEU A 472 14.77 -14.03 -12.69
CA LEU A 472 16.16 -14.22 -12.28
C LEU A 472 16.32 -14.10 -10.75
N MET A 473 15.68 -13.12 -10.12
CA MET A 473 15.67 -12.98 -8.65
C MET A 473 14.91 -14.11 -7.94
N GLU A 474 13.81 -14.62 -8.50
CA GLU A 474 13.09 -15.77 -7.96
C GLU A 474 13.96 -17.04 -8.06
N THR A 475 14.51 -17.33 -9.24
CA THR A 475 15.42 -18.46 -9.48
C THR A 475 16.62 -18.43 -8.53
N ARG A 476 17.24 -17.26 -8.34
CA ARG A 476 18.35 -17.05 -7.41
C ARG A 476 17.95 -17.30 -5.95
N ALA A 477 16.76 -16.87 -5.54
CA ALA A 477 16.24 -17.12 -4.19
C ALA A 477 15.99 -18.61 -3.94
N GLN A 478 15.39 -19.33 -4.90
CA GLN A 478 15.17 -20.78 -4.82
C GLN A 478 16.49 -21.55 -4.71
N MET A 479 17.50 -21.18 -5.52
CA MET A 479 18.82 -21.79 -5.49
C MET A 479 19.55 -21.59 -4.14
N LEU A 480 19.40 -20.41 -3.52
CA LEU A 480 19.91 -20.18 -2.16
C LEU A 480 19.16 -21.00 -1.11
N ALA A 481 17.83 -21.05 -1.17
CA ALA A 481 17.00 -21.83 -0.24
C ALA A 481 17.31 -23.34 -0.31
N ALA A 482 17.50 -23.89 -1.51
CA ALA A 482 17.91 -25.27 -1.71
C ALA A 482 19.30 -25.54 -1.12
N SER A 483 20.27 -24.63 -1.33
CA SER A 483 21.60 -24.73 -0.71
C SER A 483 21.53 -24.67 0.83
N HIS A 484 20.66 -23.82 1.38
CA HIS A 484 20.44 -23.71 2.82
C HIS A 484 19.91 -25.03 3.39
N GLN A 485 18.90 -25.63 2.75
CA GLN A 485 18.34 -26.93 3.15
C GLN A 485 19.39 -28.04 3.10
N LEU A 486 20.24 -28.06 2.05
CA LEU A 486 21.32 -29.04 1.90
C LEU A 486 22.39 -28.90 3.01
N HIS A 487 22.90 -27.69 3.24
CA HIS A 487 23.88 -27.45 4.31
C HIS A 487 23.28 -27.70 5.70
N LYS A 488 22.02 -27.30 5.93
CA LYS A 488 21.32 -27.55 7.18
C LYS A 488 21.21 -29.06 7.44
N PHE A 489 20.82 -29.87 6.46
CA PHE A 489 20.77 -31.32 6.60
C PHE A 489 22.12 -31.91 7.05
N PHE A 490 23.25 -31.48 6.45
CA PHE A 490 24.56 -31.96 6.86
C PHE A 490 24.96 -31.54 8.30
N THR A 491 24.52 -30.36 8.76
CA THR A 491 24.66 -29.91 10.15
C THR A 491 23.75 -30.68 11.10
N ASP A 492 22.46 -30.80 10.80
CA ASP A 492 21.47 -31.56 11.58
C ASP A 492 21.95 -33.02 11.78
N CYS A 493 22.52 -33.66 10.74
CA CYS A 493 23.16 -34.97 10.86
C CYS A 493 24.37 -34.98 11.80
N GLN A 494 25.26 -33.98 11.72
CA GLN A 494 26.44 -33.88 12.59
C GLN A 494 26.02 -33.68 14.07
N GLU A 495 25.01 -32.85 14.32
CA GLU A 495 24.46 -32.65 15.66
C GLU A 495 23.84 -33.93 16.22
N VAL A 496 23.03 -34.63 15.43
CA VAL A 496 22.42 -35.90 15.86
C VAL A 496 23.48 -36.97 16.11
N LEU A 497 24.55 -37.06 15.30
CA LEU A 497 25.68 -37.96 15.56
C LEU A 497 26.37 -37.64 16.90
N VAL A 498 26.66 -36.37 17.18
CA VAL A 498 27.25 -35.94 18.47
C VAL A 498 26.31 -36.22 19.65
N GLN A 499 25.00 -36.09 19.47
CA GLN A 499 23.99 -36.42 20.48
C GLN A 499 23.87 -37.93 20.71
N ILE A 500 23.90 -38.75 19.66
CA ILE A 500 23.97 -40.23 19.73
C ILE A 500 25.23 -40.66 20.48
N GLU A 501 26.40 -40.11 20.13
CA GLU A 501 27.66 -40.44 20.78
C GLU A 501 27.69 -39.99 22.26
N GLY A 502 27.10 -38.82 22.56
CA GLY A 502 26.88 -38.36 23.93
C GLY A 502 26.01 -39.30 24.76
N LYS A 503 24.93 -39.84 24.18
CA LYS A 503 24.08 -40.86 24.80
C LYS A 503 24.82 -42.19 24.97
N MET A 504 25.60 -42.62 23.98
CA MET A 504 26.47 -43.80 24.07
C MET A 504 27.48 -43.67 25.22
N ARG A 505 28.07 -42.49 25.42
CA ARG A 505 29.01 -42.23 26.53
C ARG A 505 28.36 -42.18 27.92
N GLN A 506 27.08 -41.81 28.02
CA GLN A 506 26.31 -41.83 29.29
C GLN A 506 25.82 -43.25 29.68
N LEU A 507 25.61 -44.14 28.70
CA LEU A 507 25.02 -45.45 28.93
C LEU A 507 25.82 -46.37 29.90
N PRO A 508 27.17 -46.37 29.94
CA PRO A 508 27.95 -47.09 30.96
C PRO A 508 27.74 -46.60 32.40
N GLU A 509 27.32 -45.35 32.62
CA GLU A 509 27.03 -44.83 33.97
C GLU A 509 25.70 -45.42 34.49
N VAL A 510 24.69 -45.52 33.62
CA VAL A 510 23.43 -46.24 33.89
C VAL A 510 23.70 -47.74 34.18
N ARG A 511 24.78 -48.31 33.62
CA ARG A 511 25.24 -49.66 33.96
C ARG A 511 25.99 -49.72 35.29
N SER A 512 26.91 -48.79 35.58
CA SER A 512 27.73 -48.84 36.80
C SER A 512 26.92 -48.61 38.08
N CYS A 513 25.84 -47.83 38.03
CA CYS A 513 24.88 -47.68 39.14
C CYS A 513 24.29 -49.02 39.61
N GLN A 514 24.22 -50.06 38.76
CA GLN A 514 23.75 -51.40 39.11
C GLN A 514 24.65 -52.08 40.16
N VAL A 515 25.95 -51.78 40.16
CA VAL A 515 26.92 -52.38 41.08
C VAL A 515 26.80 -51.81 42.50
N SER A 516 26.42 -50.53 42.60
CA SER A 516 26.37 -49.79 43.88
C SER A 516 24.98 -49.74 44.53
N THR A 517 23.90 -50.05 43.80
CA THR A 517 22.53 -49.75 44.27
C THR A 517 21.70 -51.01 44.51
N ALA A 518 21.55 -51.42 45.77
CA ALA A 518 20.80 -52.62 46.17
C ALA A 518 19.25 -52.50 46.04
N ASN A 519 18.72 -51.55 45.28
CA ASN A 519 17.28 -51.33 45.08
C ASN A 519 16.92 -51.44 43.59
N PRO A 520 16.26 -52.54 43.15
CA PRO A 520 15.91 -52.74 41.74
C PRO A 520 14.99 -51.67 41.18
N GLY A 521 14.06 -51.15 41.99
CA GLY A 521 13.14 -50.08 41.59
C GLY A 521 13.84 -48.74 41.31
N THR A 522 15.09 -48.55 41.74
CA THR A 522 15.91 -47.40 41.33
C THR A 522 16.59 -47.66 39.98
N LEU A 523 17.10 -48.87 39.74
CA LEU A 523 17.76 -49.23 38.48
C LEU A 523 16.78 -49.18 37.29
N GLN A 524 15.59 -49.73 37.45
CA GLN A 524 14.54 -49.66 36.43
C GLN A 524 14.11 -48.22 36.12
N ARG A 525 13.99 -47.34 37.13
CA ARG A 525 13.65 -45.92 36.93
C ARG A 525 14.76 -45.13 36.25
N LEU A 526 16.04 -45.43 36.55
CA LEU A 526 17.18 -44.79 35.87
C LEU A 526 17.23 -45.17 34.39
N LEU A 527 17.04 -46.46 34.06
CA LEU A 527 16.96 -46.92 32.68
C LEU A 527 15.77 -46.29 31.95
N HIS A 528 14.58 -46.30 32.55
CA HIS A 528 13.37 -45.74 31.93
C HIS A 528 13.47 -44.22 31.71
N SER A 529 14.12 -43.49 32.62
CA SER A 529 14.47 -42.07 32.44
C SER A 529 15.42 -41.88 31.25
N PHE A 530 16.41 -42.76 31.09
CA PHE A 530 17.30 -42.73 29.93
C PHE A 530 16.55 -43.02 28.62
N GLU A 531 15.69 -44.06 28.57
CA GLU A 531 14.83 -44.39 27.43
C GLU A 531 13.89 -43.24 27.04
N HIS A 532 13.31 -42.55 28.03
CA HIS A 532 12.50 -41.34 27.81
C HIS A 532 13.36 -40.20 27.26
N SER A 533 14.61 -40.07 27.71
CA SER A 533 15.55 -39.05 27.20
C SER A 533 16.02 -39.29 25.75
N LEU A 534 15.71 -40.45 25.15
CA LEU A 534 15.95 -40.74 23.74
C LEU A 534 14.78 -40.35 22.82
N GLN A 535 13.58 -40.03 23.35
CA GLN A 535 12.40 -39.76 22.51
C GLN A 535 12.57 -38.55 21.58
N LEU A 536 13.33 -37.54 22.00
CA LEU A 536 13.72 -36.41 21.15
C LEU A 536 14.59 -36.87 19.97
N LEU A 537 15.56 -37.76 20.25
CA LEU A 537 16.47 -38.32 19.27
C LEU A 537 15.74 -39.22 18.25
N VAL A 538 14.73 -39.97 18.68
CA VAL A 538 13.81 -40.71 17.78
C VAL A 538 13.14 -39.76 16.77
N ALA A 539 12.65 -38.61 17.24
CA ALA A 539 11.99 -37.63 16.38
C ALA A 539 12.99 -36.95 15.41
N GLN A 540 14.18 -36.60 15.89
CA GLN A 540 15.24 -36.01 15.06
C GLN A 540 15.73 -36.98 13.97
N VAL A 541 15.94 -38.26 14.30
CA VAL A 541 16.35 -39.29 13.32
C VAL A 541 15.28 -39.50 12.24
N ARG A 542 14.00 -39.54 12.60
CA ARG A 542 12.90 -39.58 11.61
C ARG A 542 12.90 -38.37 10.69
N GLN A 543 13.00 -37.17 11.27
CA GLN A 543 13.03 -35.94 10.47
C GLN A 543 14.23 -35.92 9.53
N LEU A 544 15.40 -36.46 9.94
CA LEU A 544 16.55 -36.62 9.07
C LEU A 544 16.32 -37.61 7.92
N GLN A 545 15.67 -38.76 8.16
CA GLN A 545 15.31 -39.70 7.07
C GLN A 545 14.31 -39.06 6.09
N GLU A 546 13.29 -38.36 6.60
CA GLU A 546 12.33 -37.62 5.77
C GLU A 546 13.04 -36.55 4.94
N ASN A 547 13.86 -35.70 5.56
CA ASN A 547 14.65 -34.67 4.88
C ASN A 547 15.61 -35.28 3.85
N ALA A 548 16.29 -36.38 4.16
CA ALA A 548 17.16 -37.10 3.23
C ALA A 548 16.38 -37.65 2.04
N SER A 549 15.15 -38.17 2.24
CA SER A 549 14.29 -38.65 1.16
C SER A 549 13.85 -37.52 0.22
N GLN A 550 13.49 -36.35 0.79
CA GLN A 550 13.12 -35.16 0.02
C GLN A 550 14.30 -34.60 -0.76
N LEU A 551 15.46 -34.45 -0.13
CA LEU A 551 16.67 -33.92 -0.78
C LEU A 551 17.17 -34.84 -1.90
N ARG A 552 17.11 -36.17 -1.74
CA ARG A 552 17.45 -37.14 -2.81
C ARG A 552 16.44 -37.19 -3.96
N ALA A 553 15.25 -36.62 -3.80
CA ALA A 553 14.29 -36.46 -4.90
C ALA A 553 14.61 -35.24 -5.78
N ILE A 554 15.46 -34.31 -5.30
CA ILE A 554 15.80 -33.04 -5.95
C ILE A 554 17.27 -33.00 -6.41
N TYR A 555 18.18 -33.59 -5.63
CA TYR A 555 19.60 -33.72 -5.96
C TYR A 555 19.92 -35.06 -6.64
N ALA A 556 20.96 -35.06 -7.48
CA ALA A 556 21.46 -36.24 -8.19
C ALA A 556 23.00 -36.32 -8.16
N GLY A 557 23.55 -37.48 -8.51
CA GLY A 557 25.00 -37.74 -8.51
C GLY A 557 25.65 -37.55 -7.13
N GLU A 558 26.88 -37.05 -7.11
CA GLU A 558 27.72 -36.91 -5.90
C GLU A 558 27.00 -36.26 -4.70
N LYS A 559 26.08 -35.31 -4.93
CA LYS A 559 25.28 -34.71 -3.86
C LYS A 559 24.25 -35.67 -3.27
N ALA A 560 23.56 -36.46 -4.10
CA ALA A 560 22.62 -37.48 -3.64
C ALA A 560 23.36 -38.62 -2.92
N ASP A 561 24.53 -39.02 -3.43
CA ASP A 561 25.40 -40.03 -2.81
C ASP A 561 25.94 -39.55 -1.45
N ALA A 562 26.31 -38.28 -1.32
CA ALA A 562 26.71 -37.67 -0.05
C ALA A 562 25.55 -37.60 0.96
N ILE A 563 24.34 -37.25 0.53
CA ILE A 563 23.13 -37.28 1.38
C ILE A 563 22.86 -38.71 1.88
N LEU A 564 22.91 -39.70 0.97
CA LEU A 564 22.73 -41.12 1.28
C LEU A 564 23.78 -41.62 2.29
N ALA A 565 25.06 -41.33 2.06
CA ALA A 565 26.14 -41.76 2.96
C ALA A 565 25.98 -41.18 4.37
N ARG A 566 25.55 -39.92 4.48
CA ARG A 566 25.34 -39.23 5.76
C ARG A 566 24.10 -39.73 6.51
N GLU A 567 23.00 -40.01 5.80
CA GLU A 567 21.84 -40.70 6.37
C GLU A 567 22.24 -42.07 6.94
N GLN A 568 23.02 -42.86 6.18
CA GLN A 568 23.48 -44.18 6.61
C GLN A 568 24.39 -44.12 7.84
N GLU A 569 25.27 -43.11 7.94
CA GLU A 569 26.11 -42.86 9.12
C GLU A 569 25.25 -42.63 10.38
N VAL A 570 24.26 -41.73 10.30
CA VAL A 570 23.30 -41.47 11.40
C VAL A 570 22.52 -42.73 11.77
N MET A 571 21.99 -43.45 10.78
CA MET A 571 21.17 -44.64 11.02
C MET A 571 21.97 -45.81 11.61
N GLN A 572 23.24 -45.97 11.23
CA GLN A 572 24.11 -46.99 11.81
C GLN A 572 24.49 -46.65 13.27
N ALA A 573 24.88 -45.41 13.55
CA ALA A 573 25.17 -44.96 14.91
C ALA A 573 23.94 -45.06 15.84
N TRP A 574 22.76 -44.70 15.32
CA TRP A 574 21.48 -44.84 16.04
C TRP A 574 21.13 -46.30 16.33
N LYS A 575 21.32 -47.20 15.36
CA LYS A 575 21.13 -48.65 15.51
C LYS A 575 22.09 -49.23 16.56
N GLU A 576 23.34 -48.80 16.60
CA GLU A 576 24.32 -49.20 17.61
C GLU A 576 23.91 -48.74 19.01
N LEU A 577 23.42 -47.51 19.16
CA LEU A 577 22.84 -47.01 20.42
C LEU A 577 21.63 -47.84 20.86
N LEU A 578 20.70 -48.17 19.95
CA LEU A 578 19.55 -49.03 20.28
C LEU A 578 19.99 -50.44 20.74
N VAL A 579 20.96 -51.06 20.07
CA VAL A 579 21.51 -52.37 20.47
C VAL A 579 22.22 -52.28 21.83
N ALA A 580 22.97 -51.20 22.08
CA ALA A 580 23.61 -50.97 23.37
C ALA A 580 22.59 -50.75 24.49
N CYS A 581 21.51 -50.01 24.24
CA CYS A 581 20.41 -49.80 25.16
C CYS A 581 19.67 -51.10 25.49
N GLU A 582 19.40 -51.95 24.50
CA GLU A 582 18.79 -53.27 24.73
C GLU A 582 19.71 -54.17 25.57
N GLY A 583 21.02 -54.16 25.29
CA GLY A 583 22.01 -54.85 26.12
C GLY A 583 22.03 -54.33 27.57
N SER A 584 21.88 -53.02 27.78
CA SER A 584 21.71 -52.44 29.12
C SER A 584 20.40 -52.89 29.78
N ARG A 585 19.30 -52.95 29.02
CA ARG A 585 17.97 -53.34 29.51
C ARG A 585 17.95 -54.78 30.00
N VAL A 586 18.47 -55.71 29.20
CA VAL A 586 18.64 -57.12 29.58
C VAL A 586 19.53 -57.27 30.81
N GLN A 587 20.62 -56.48 30.92
CA GLN A 587 21.46 -56.48 32.13
C GLN A 587 20.71 -55.95 33.37
N VAL A 588 19.97 -54.84 33.25
CA VAL A 588 19.15 -54.29 34.35
C VAL A 588 18.09 -55.28 34.80
N THR A 589 17.40 -55.97 33.88
CA THR A 589 16.42 -57.02 34.26
C THR A 589 17.12 -58.19 34.92
N THR A 590 18.15 -58.80 34.33
CA THR A 590 18.85 -59.95 34.94
C THR A 590 19.40 -59.63 36.34
N VAL A 591 19.92 -58.42 36.58
CA VAL A 591 20.35 -57.97 37.93
C VAL A 591 19.16 -57.74 38.86
N THR A 592 18.08 -57.14 38.36
CA THR A 592 16.82 -56.93 39.11
C THR A 592 16.21 -58.26 39.55
N ASP A 593 16.03 -59.18 38.61
CA ASP A 593 15.39 -60.48 38.82
C ASP A 593 16.23 -61.33 39.77
N LYS A 594 17.58 -61.26 39.67
CA LYS A 594 18.50 -61.87 40.64
C LYS A 594 18.34 -61.29 42.05
N ILE A 595 18.24 -59.96 42.21
CA ILE A 595 18.04 -59.33 43.52
C ILE A 595 16.65 -59.70 44.09
N GLN A 596 15.60 -59.72 43.27
CA GLN A 596 14.25 -60.14 43.66
C GLN A 596 14.24 -61.62 44.09
N PHE A 597 14.88 -62.51 43.33
CA PHE A 597 15.02 -63.92 43.67
C PHE A 597 15.74 -64.10 45.01
N PHE A 598 16.87 -63.43 45.25
CA PHE A 598 17.55 -63.52 46.55
C PHE A 598 16.74 -62.89 47.70
N ALA A 599 15.89 -61.89 47.44
CA ALA A 599 14.95 -61.37 48.44
C ALA A 599 13.87 -62.41 48.79
N LEU A 600 13.23 -63.02 47.79
CA LEU A 600 12.24 -64.09 47.96
C LEU A 600 12.83 -65.31 48.66
N VAL A 601 14.03 -65.75 48.28
CA VAL A 601 14.76 -66.84 48.95
C VAL A 601 15.04 -66.49 50.41
N ARG A 602 15.46 -65.25 50.73
CA ARG A 602 15.68 -64.82 52.12
C ARG A 602 14.37 -64.80 52.92
N GLU A 603 13.27 -64.35 52.32
CA GLU A 603 11.95 -64.35 52.96
C GLU A 603 11.44 -65.78 53.23
N LEU A 604 11.61 -66.68 52.26
CA LEU A 604 11.31 -68.10 52.40
C LEU A 604 12.21 -68.79 53.44
N SER A 605 13.51 -68.46 53.52
CA SER A 605 14.41 -68.97 54.56
C SER A 605 13.99 -68.47 55.94
N MET A 606 13.75 -67.17 56.13
CA MET A 606 13.28 -66.62 57.41
C MET A 606 11.95 -67.24 57.86
N TRP A 607 11.03 -67.49 56.92
CA TRP A 607 9.78 -68.21 57.19
C TRP A 607 10.05 -69.67 57.58
N THR A 608 10.91 -70.38 56.84
CA THR A 608 11.25 -71.79 57.10
C THR A 608 11.95 -71.95 58.45
N ASP A 609 12.89 -71.07 58.81
CA ASP A 609 13.56 -71.06 60.11
C ASP A 609 12.56 -70.77 61.24
N GLY A 610 11.63 -69.84 61.03
CA GLY A 610 10.54 -69.53 61.97
C GLY A 610 9.62 -70.73 62.23
N ILE A 611 9.19 -71.42 61.17
CA ILE A 611 8.38 -72.66 61.27
C ILE A 611 9.19 -73.80 61.89
N THR A 612 10.47 -73.96 61.53
CA THR A 612 11.34 -75.01 62.08
C THR A 612 11.59 -74.80 63.57
N GLY A 613 11.74 -73.55 64.02
CA GLY A 613 11.80 -73.20 65.45
C GLY A 613 10.53 -73.55 66.21
N GLN A 614 9.35 -73.41 65.59
CA GLN A 614 8.06 -73.82 66.17
C GLN A 614 7.86 -75.34 66.21
N ILE A 615 8.48 -76.09 65.29
CA ILE A 615 8.39 -77.56 65.24
C ILE A 615 9.41 -78.22 66.18
N GLY A 616 10.63 -77.68 66.27
CA GLY A 616 11.70 -78.21 67.14
C GLY A 616 11.46 -78.00 68.64
N SER A 617 10.54 -77.10 69.02
CA SER A 617 10.24 -76.74 70.41
C SER A 617 9.01 -77.48 70.97
N SER A 618 8.97 -78.82 70.89
CA SER A 618 7.80 -79.58 71.36
C SER A 618 8.05 -80.96 71.98
N GLU A 619 8.85 -81.01 73.05
CA GLU A 619 8.60 -81.94 74.18
C GLU A 619 8.85 -81.26 75.56
N GLU A 620 8.18 -80.14 75.82
CA GLU A 620 7.47 -79.96 77.11
C GLU A 620 6.42 -78.85 77.02
N ALA A 621 5.44 -78.87 77.92
CA ALA A 621 4.19 -78.12 77.73
C ALA A 621 4.12 -76.79 78.50
N ARG A 622 3.64 -75.75 77.80
CA ARG A 622 2.51 -74.93 78.27
C ARG A 622 1.80 -74.23 77.11
N TYR A 623 0.49 -74.06 77.27
CA TYR A 623 -0.36 -73.35 76.32
C TYR A 623 -0.41 -71.87 76.69
N GLU A 624 0.00 -70.99 75.78
CA GLU A 624 -0.63 -69.68 75.60
C GLU A 624 -0.47 -69.30 74.12
N CYS A 625 -1.58 -68.93 73.47
CA CYS A 625 -1.66 -68.88 72.01
C CYS A 625 -2.03 -67.47 71.55
N ALA A 626 -1.03 -66.73 71.04
CA ALA A 626 -1.25 -65.50 70.29
C ALA A 626 -1.45 -65.84 68.79
N PRO A 627 -2.43 -65.22 68.10
CA PRO A 627 -2.76 -65.58 66.73
C PRO A 627 -1.80 -64.96 65.70
N CYS A 628 -0.79 -65.71 65.28
CA CYS A 628 0.08 -65.35 64.15
C CYS A 628 -0.65 -65.49 62.81
N HIS A 629 -1.53 -64.53 62.48
CA HIS A 629 -2.06 -64.37 61.13
C HIS A 629 -0.96 -63.87 60.17
N LEU A 630 -0.12 -64.78 59.69
CA LEU A 630 0.60 -64.57 58.42
C LEU A 630 -0.25 -65.16 57.28
N HIS A 631 -1.06 -64.31 56.66
CA HIS A 631 -1.47 -64.57 55.28
C HIS A 631 -0.21 -64.57 54.41
N LEU A 632 0.19 -65.73 53.90
CA LEU A 632 1.14 -65.86 52.79
C LEU A 632 0.47 -65.34 51.51
N HIS A 633 0.25 -64.03 51.45
CA HIS A 633 -0.21 -63.32 50.26
C HIS A 633 0.97 -63.17 49.29
N LEU A 634 1.44 -64.32 48.78
CA LEU A 634 2.39 -64.39 47.68
C LEU A 634 1.77 -63.70 46.46
N ARG A 635 2.09 -62.41 46.29
CA ARG A 635 1.94 -61.71 45.02
C ARG A 635 2.99 -62.25 44.04
N CYS A 636 2.80 -63.48 43.60
CA CYS A 636 3.29 -63.96 42.31
C CYS A 636 2.50 -63.24 41.22
N SER A 637 2.76 -61.94 41.10
CA SER A 637 2.16 -61.02 40.14
C SER A 637 3.30 -60.16 39.62
N ASN A 638 3.61 -60.34 38.35
CA ASN A 638 4.71 -59.68 37.64
C ASN A 638 6.12 -60.18 38.03
N PHE A 639 6.37 -61.48 37.82
CA PHE A 639 7.49 -61.79 36.92
C PHE A 639 7.13 -61.16 35.58
N SER A 640 7.56 -59.91 35.38
CA SER A 640 7.26 -59.17 34.17
C SER A 640 8.17 -59.70 33.08
N LEU A 641 7.70 -60.68 32.31
CA LEU A 641 8.23 -60.94 30.96
C LEU A 641 8.42 -59.59 30.28
N ALA A 642 9.67 -59.23 29.99
CA ALA A 642 10.03 -57.88 29.65
C ALA A 642 9.41 -57.51 28.29
N THR A 643 8.26 -56.84 28.30
CA THR A 643 7.57 -56.40 27.09
C THR A 643 8.57 -55.66 26.20
N PRO A 644 8.81 -56.11 24.96
CA PRO A 644 10.02 -55.74 24.24
C PRO A 644 9.94 -54.32 23.67
N PHE A 645 10.35 -53.36 24.49
CA PHE A 645 10.80 -52.05 24.03
C PHE A 645 12.27 -52.22 23.61
N PRO A 646 12.47 -52.70 22.37
CA PRO A 646 12.61 -51.74 21.29
C PRO A 646 11.73 -52.05 20.07
N VAL A 647 10.88 -53.08 20.09
CA VAL A 647 10.13 -53.54 18.91
C VAL A 647 9.24 -52.44 18.34
N LYS A 648 8.54 -51.66 19.17
CA LYS A 648 7.75 -50.51 18.67
C LYS A 648 8.59 -49.37 18.11
N VAL A 649 9.84 -49.19 18.53
CA VAL A 649 10.75 -48.15 18.01
C VAL A 649 11.37 -48.60 16.69
N MET A 650 11.79 -49.87 16.58
CA MET A 650 12.29 -50.48 15.34
C MET A 650 11.21 -50.83 14.31
N GLN A 651 9.92 -50.84 14.68
CA GLN A 651 8.79 -51.01 13.75
C GLN A 651 8.13 -49.67 13.36
N SER A 652 8.73 -48.53 13.72
CA SER A 652 8.31 -47.21 13.28
C SER A 652 9.50 -46.35 12.84
N LEU A 653 10.51 -47.01 12.27
CA LEU A 653 11.72 -46.49 11.62
C LEU A 653 12.06 -47.42 10.44
#